data_AF-A0A833ZPH9-F1
#
_entry.id   AF-A0A833ZPH9-F1
#
_cell.length_a   1.000
_cell.length_b   1.000
_cell.length_c   1.000
_cell.angle_alpha   90.00
_cell.angle_beta   90.00
_cell.angle_gamma   90.00
#
_symmetry.space_group_name_H-M   'P 1'
#
loop_
_entity.id
_entity.type
_entity.pdbx_description
1 polymer ?
#
loop_
_entity_poly.entity_id
_entity_poly.type
_entity_poly.pdbx_seq_one_letter_code
_entity_poly.pdbx_strand_id
1 'polypeptide(L)'
;MVVSHLPRQYWEALGAPEAPHEQPWPLAVVVQLGKQLAEVLVQTVKMPGHLAQHQGTHNLIPVLYHVYSFRSFRQIGILKPHPAFIQLLETAAERTMTFEAAEVPMLCPPLPWTSPHSGAFLLSPTKLMRSVEGTMQHQRLLESCPPTNLHGALDALTQLGNCAWRVNGRVLDLVLTLFNEKGCPRLGVPAPASEAPRPPENRLPAGASPERKAELRRQLARCLKVAREMHSLRTDALYRLSLAQHLRHRVFWLPHNMDFRGRTYPCPPHFNHLGSDLARALLEFAHGRPLGPHGLDWLKIHLVNLTGLKKHESLQARLAFADEMMEKILDSADQPMMGQKWWMEADEPWQALACCMEIAQAVRAPDPTAYVSHFPVHQDGSCNGLQHYAALGRDSVGAASVNLTPSDLPQDVYSSVAAQVEVFRRQDAEQGVQVAQVLEGFISRKVVKQTVMTVVYGVTRYGGRLQIEKRLREISNFPQEFVWQASHYLVRQVFNSLQEMFSGTRAIQHWLAESARLIAHTGLAVEWVTPLGIPIIQPYHRDSKVLINGGIQSLTFSSTGDTSQKPNILKQKNGFPPNFIHSLDSSHMMLTALHCYRKGLTFVSVHDCFWTHAADVTIMNQVCREQFVCLHSQPILHDLSRFLVERFCSGPRSTNVRVARLLDMLLSVPKTGTFNLEQVKHSTYFFS
;
A
#
# COMPACT_ATOMS: atom_id res chain seq x y z
N MET A 1 -27.57 19.84 2.22
CA MET A 1 -28.71 19.00 1.77
C MET A 1 -28.59 17.66 2.48
N VAL A 2 -29.60 17.26 3.26
CA VAL A 2 -29.64 15.91 3.85
C VAL A 2 -29.86 14.93 2.70
N VAL A 3 -28.86 14.11 2.40
CA VAL A 3 -28.96 13.08 1.36
C VAL A 3 -30.01 12.07 1.84
N SER A 4 -31.18 12.02 1.20
CA SER A 4 -32.27 11.13 1.59
C SER A 4 -31.99 9.66 1.29
N HIS A 5 -31.08 9.37 0.34
CA HIS A 5 -30.73 8.03 -0.12
C HIS A 5 -29.23 7.95 -0.49
N LEU A 6 -28.55 6.86 -0.14
CA LEU A 6 -27.18 6.60 -0.61
C LEU A 6 -27.17 6.34 -2.13
N PRO A 7 -26.03 6.57 -2.84
CA PRO A 7 -25.97 6.39 -4.29
C PRO A 7 -26.42 5.00 -4.77
N ARG A 8 -26.02 3.93 -4.08
CA ARG A 8 -26.47 2.56 -4.38
C ARG A 8 -27.97 2.39 -4.22
N GLN A 9 -28.54 2.87 -3.10
CA GLN A 9 -29.97 2.79 -2.82
C GLN A 9 -30.80 3.55 -3.88
N TYR A 10 -30.32 4.72 -4.29
CA TYR A 10 -30.97 5.49 -5.35
C TYR A 10 -30.87 4.77 -6.70
N TRP A 11 -29.72 4.19 -7.02
CA TRP A 11 -29.51 3.41 -8.24
C TRP A 11 -30.43 2.19 -8.32
N GLU A 12 -30.54 1.41 -7.23
CA GLU A 12 -31.45 0.27 -7.12
C GLU A 12 -32.92 0.70 -7.24
N ALA A 13 -33.30 1.82 -6.61
CA ALA A 13 -34.67 2.35 -6.65
C ALA A 13 -35.11 2.82 -8.05
N LEU A 14 -34.17 3.20 -8.92
CA LEU A 14 -34.47 3.54 -10.32
C LEU A 14 -34.84 2.30 -11.16
N GLY A 15 -34.62 1.08 -10.64
CA GLY A 15 -34.89 -0.16 -11.37
C GLY A 15 -33.95 -0.38 -12.56
N ALA A 16 -32.72 0.16 -12.50
CA ALA A 16 -31.72 -0.05 -13.55
C ALA A 16 -31.48 -1.57 -13.74
N PRO A 17 -31.64 -2.12 -14.96
CA PRO A 17 -31.46 -3.54 -15.18
C PRO A 17 -30.03 -3.95 -14.85
N GLU A 18 -29.86 -4.90 -13.94
CA GLU A 18 -28.55 -5.52 -13.75
C GLU A 18 -28.18 -6.26 -15.04
N ALA A 19 -27.01 -5.93 -15.60
CA ALA A 19 -26.49 -6.66 -16.75
C ALA A 19 -26.36 -8.14 -16.34
N PRO A 20 -26.78 -9.09 -17.21
CA PRO A 20 -26.71 -10.50 -16.88
C PRO A 20 -25.27 -10.87 -16.54
N HIS A 21 -25.10 -11.56 -15.40
CA HIS A 21 -23.79 -11.99 -14.94
C HIS A 21 -23.20 -13.02 -15.91
N GLU A 22 -22.26 -12.60 -16.75
CA GLU A 22 -21.47 -13.52 -17.58
C GLU A 22 -20.48 -14.27 -16.69
N GLN A 23 -20.63 -15.61 -16.64
CA GLN A 23 -19.67 -16.44 -15.91
C GLN A 23 -18.32 -16.39 -16.64
N PRO A 24 -17.21 -16.10 -15.92
CA PRO A 24 -15.89 -16.08 -16.53
C PRO A 24 -15.55 -17.48 -17.06
N TRP A 25 -14.85 -17.52 -18.19
CA TRP A 25 -14.36 -18.80 -18.72
C TRP A 25 -13.46 -19.53 -17.72
N PRO A 26 -13.50 -20.87 -17.68
CA PRO A 26 -12.55 -21.64 -16.90
C PRO A 26 -11.11 -21.26 -17.24
N LEU A 27 -10.23 -21.21 -16.23
CA LEU A 27 -8.84 -20.79 -16.42
C LEU A 27 -8.11 -21.58 -17.51
N ALA A 28 -8.41 -22.87 -17.68
CA ALA A 28 -7.85 -23.69 -18.75
C ALA A 28 -8.24 -23.18 -20.16
N VAL A 29 -9.48 -22.71 -20.33
CA VAL A 29 -9.97 -22.13 -21.59
C VAL A 29 -9.27 -20.79 -21.84
N VAL A 30 -9.20 -19.92 -20.83
CA VAL A 30 -8.52 -18.61 -20.92
C VAL A 30 -7.05 -18.79 -21.32
N VAL A 31 -6.32 -19.68 -20.66
CA VAL A 31 -4.89 -19.92 -20.95
C VAL A 31 -4.71 -20.54 -22.34
N GLN A 32 -5.57 -21.50 -22.74
CA GLN A 32 -5.48 -22.13 -24.05
C GLN A 32 -5.75 -21.13 -25.17
N LEU A 33 -6.78 -20.29 -25.03
CA LEU A 33 -7.09 -19.25 -26.00
C LEU A 33 -5.96 -18.21 -26.06
N GLY A 34 -5.50 -17.70 -24.91
CA GLY A 34 -4.42 -16.72 -24.86
C GLY A 34 -3.13 -17.25 -25.51
N LYS A 35 -2.83 -18.54 -25.33
CA LYS A 35 -1.72 -19.22 -25.98
C LYS A 35 -1.90 -19.29 -27.51
N GLN A 36 -3.08 -19.65 -27.99
CA GLN A 36 -3.37 -19.68 -29.43
C GLN A 36 -3.24 -18.30 -30.07
N LEU A 37 -3.78 -17.26 -29.41
CA LEU A 37 -3.67 -15.88 -29.89
C LEU A 37 -2.21 -15.40 -29.91
N ALA A 38 -1.43 -15.70 -28.87
CA ALA A 38 -0.01 -15.39 -28.84
C ALA A 38 0.77 -16.13 -29.93
N GLU A 39 0.39 -17.37 -30.24
CA GLU A 39 1.02 -18.16 -31.30
C GLU A 39 0.72 -17.61 -32.70
N VAL A 40 -0.54 -17.24 -32.97
CA VAL A 40 -0.92 -16.54 -34.20
C VAL A 40 -0.09 -15.25 -34.32
N LEU A 41 0.03 -14.46 -33.25
CA LEU A 41 0.82 -13.23 -33.27
C LEU A 41 2.30 -13.48 -33.64
N VAL A 42 2.92 -14.51 -33.05
CA VAL A 42 4.32 -14.88 -33.32
C VAL A 42 4.52 -15.37 -34.76
N GLN A 43 3.58 -16.17 -35.28
CA GLN A 43 3.69 -16.77 -36.62
C GLN A 43 3.41 -15.75 -37.74
N THR A 44 2.46 -14.84 -37.52
CA THR A 44 1.97 -13.92 -38.55
C THR A 44 2.84 -12.67 -38.68
N VAL A 45 3.32 -12.10 -37.57
CA VAL A 45 4.02 -10.80 -37.61
C VAL A 45 5.49 -10.98 -38.01
N LYS A 46 5.83 -10.54 -39.23
CA LYS A 46 7.17 -10.63 -39.81
C LYS A 46 7.70 -9.27 -40.25
N MET A 47 9.03 -9.12 -40.25
CA MET A 47 9.74 -7.93 -40.72
C MET A 47 10.95 -8.32 -41.59
N PRO A 48 11.47 -7.42 -42.45
CA PRO A 48 12.73 -7.66 -43.15
C PRO A 48 13.90 -7.88 -42.16
N GLY A 49 14.76 -8.87 -42.42
CA GLY A 49 15.93 -9.15 -41.58
C GLY A 49 17.02 -8.07 -41.61
N HIS A 50 17.02 -7.21 -42.62
CA HIS A 50 17.95 -6.09 -42.77
C HIS A 50 17.14 -4.82 -43.03
N LEU A 51 17.20 -3.85 -42.11
CA LEU A 51 16.45 -2.59 -42.19
C LEU A 51 17.02 -1.59 -43.21
N ALA A 52 18.26 -1.77 -43.69
CA ALA A 52 19.02 -0.79 -44.47
C ALA A 52 19.23 -1.13 -45.96
N GLN A 53 18.86 -2.33 -46.42
CA GLN A 53 19.03 -2.72 -47.83
C GLN A 53 17.77 -2.35 -48.62
N HIS A 54 17.91 -1.52 -49.66
CA HIS A 54 16.79 -1.04 -50.48
C HIS A 54 16.46 -1.93 -51.71
N GLN A 55 17.31 -2.91 -52.05
CA GLN A 55 17.12 -3.74 -53.25
C GLN A 55 17.53 -5.20 -53.00
N GLY A 56 16.59 -6.14 -53.16
CA GLY A 56 16.81 -7.59 -53.07
C GLY A 56 15.63 -8.36 -52.46
N THR A 57 15.62 -9.68 -52.61
CA THR A 57 14.66 -10.58 -51.93
C THR A 57 14.84 -10.46 -50.41
N HIS A 58 13.88 -9.84 -49.74
CA HIS A 58 13.91 -9.69 -48.29
C HIS A 58 13.57 -11.03 -47.63
N ASN A 59 14.55 -11.65 -46.98
CA ASN A 59 14.26 -12.72 -46.02
C ASN A 59 13.47 -12.10 -44.85
N LEU A 60 12.20 -12.49 -44.76
CA LEU A 60 11.30 -12.10 -43.68
C LEU A 60 11.62 -12.92 -42.44
N ILE A 61 11.84 -12.23 -41.33
CA ILE A 61 12.07 -12.82 -40.00
C ILE A 61 10.88 -12.52 -39.08
N PRO A 62 10.56 -13.40 -38.11
CA PRO A 62 9.53 -13.11 -37.10
C PRO A 62 9.90 -11.88 -36.26
N VAL A 63 8.92 -11.03 -35.95
CA VAL A 63 9.11 -9.90 -35.03
C VAL A 63 9.22 -10.37 -33.59
N LEU A 64 8.45 -11.39 -33.20
CA LEU A 64 8.50 -11.98 -31.87
C LEU A 64 9.18 -13.34 -31.94
N TYR A 65 10.04 -13.64 -30.97
CA TYR A 65 10.67 -14.93 -30.84
C TYR A 65 10.54 -15.47 -29.42
N HIS A 66 10.41 -16.79 -29.32
CA HIS A 66 10.34 -17.49 -28.05
C HIS A 66 11.75 -17.80 -27.54
N VAL A 67 12.03 -17.39 -26.31
CA VAL A 67 13.29 -17.70 -25.63
C VAL A 67 13.03 -18.36 -24.30
N TYR A 68 13.95 -19.21 -23.90
CA TYR A 68 13.99 -19.75 -22.55
C TYR A 68 14.96 -18.94 -21.70
N SER A 69 14.49 -18.50 -20.54
CA SER A 69 15.31 -17.90 -19.50
C SER A 69 15.18 -18.73 -18.24
N PHE A 70 16.28 -18.90 -17.50
CA PHE A 70 16.21 -19.45 -16.15
C PHE A 70 15.89 -18.33 -15.16
N ARG A 71 14.79 -18.46 -14.42
CA ARG A 71 14.55 -17.69 -13.18
C ARG A 71 14.84 -18.62 -12.01
N SER A 72 15.94 -18.35 -11.32
CA SER A 72 16.53 -19.26 -10.33
C SER A 72 16.84 -20.63 -10.96
N PHE A 73 16.12 -21.68 -10.58
CA PHE A 73 16.28 -23.03 -11.10
C PHE A 73 15.19 -23.43 -12.11
N ARG A 74 14.20 -22.56 -12.37
CA ARG A 74 13.09 -22.86 -13.27
C ARG A 74 13.33 -22.23 -14.64
N GLN A 75 13.26 -23.04 -15.68
CA GLN A 75 13.20 -22.58 -17.06
C GLN A 75 11.80 -21.99 -17.32
N ILE A 76 11.76 -20.75 -17.79
CA ILE A 76 10.53 -20.07 -18.19
C ILE A 76 10.66 -19.63 -19.65
N GLY A 77 9.60 -19.81 -20.42
CA GLY A 77 9.51 -19.26 -21.76
C GLY A 77 9.04 -17.82 -21.75
N ILE A 78 9.69 -16.98 -22.53
CA ILE A 78 9.41 -15.55 -22.66
C ILE A 78 9.31 -15.25 -24.16
N LEU A 79 8.29 -14.48 -24.56
CA LEU A 79 8.25 -13.89 -25.89
C LEU A 79 9.02 -12.57 -25.86
N LYS A 80 10.00 -12.43 -26.74
CA LYS A 80 10.83 -11.23 -26.85
C LYS A 80 10.74 -10.65 -28.26
N PRO A 81 10.62 -9.32 -28.41
CA PRO A 81 10.69 -8.67 -29.72
C PRO A 81 12.12 -8.66 -30.27
N HIS A 82 12.24 -8.77 -31.60
CA HIS A 82 13.51 -8.72 -32.32
C HIS A 82 14.23 -7.39 -32.05
N PRO A 83 15.55 -7.38 -31.77
CA PRO A 83 16.27 -6.14 -31.47
C PRO A 83 16.13 -5.05 -32.53
N ALA A 84 16.07 -5.43 -33.81
CA ALA A 84 15.84 -4.48 -34.91
C ALA A 84 14.46 -3.81 -34.84
N PHE A 85 13.43 -4.53 -34.36
CA PHE A 85 12.10 -3.95 -34.15
C PHE A 85 12.10 -2.95 -32.98
N ILE A 86 12.79 -3.28 -31.88
CA ILE A 86 12.98 -2.35 -30.76
C ILE A 86 13.70 -1.09 -31.23
N GLN A 87 14.80 -1.23 -31.97
CA GLN A 87 15.54 -0.09 -32.53
C GLN A 87 14.68 0.74 -33.49
N LEU A 88 13.82 0.10 -34.30
CA LEU A 88 12.88 0.78 -35.18
C LEU A 88 11.89 1.63 -34.37
N LEU A 89 11.28 1.08 -33.32
CA LEU A 89 10.36 1.81 -32.44
C LEU A 89 11.06 2.96 -31.69
N GLU A 90 12.28 2.72 -31.19
CA GLU A 90 13.10 3.75 -30.55
C GLU A 90 13.43 4.90 -31.52
N THR A 91 13.73 4.58 -32.79
CA THR A 91 14.01 5.57 -33.84
C THR A 91 12.76 6.31 -34.28
N ALA A 92 11.61 5.62 -34.37
CA ALA A 92 10.33 6.21 -34.71
C ALA A 92 9.87 7.23 -33.65
N ALA A 93 10.28 7.04 -32.39
CA ALA A 93 10.04 7.96 -31.28
C ALA A 93 8.56 8.39 -31.19
N GLU A 94 7.67 7.40 -31.16
CA GLU A 94 6.22 7.64 -31.09
C GLU A 94 5.88 8.58 -29.93
N ARG A 95 5.11 9.63 -30.24
CA ARG A 95 4.76 10.69 -29.29
C ARG A 95 3.44 10.43 -28.56
N THR A 96 2.85 9.25 -28.75
CA THR A 96 1.56 8.85 -28.20
C THR A 96 1.73 7.59 -27.36
N MET A 97 0.93 7.48 -26.31
CA MET A 97 0.86 6.30 -25.44
C MET A 97 -0.59 5.84 -25.37
N THR A 98 -0.79 4.52 -25.40
CA THR A 98 -2.11 3.90 -25.34
C THR A 98 -2.23 3.13 -24.04
N PHE A 99 -3.37 3.29 -23.35
CA PHE A 99 -3.72 2.61 -22.11
C PHE A 99 -5.08 1.94 -22.28
N GLU A 100 -5.29 0.84 -21.56
CA GLU A 100 -6.62 0.24 -21.47
C GLU A 100 -7.57 1.17 -20.69
N ALA A 101 -8.85 1.20 -21.08
CA ALA A 101 -9.83 2.10 -20.48
C ALA A 101 -10.02 1.88 -18.96
N ALA A 102 -9.84 0.64 -18.50
CA ALA A 102 -9.93 0.27 -17.08
C ALA A 102 -8.62 0.55 -16.28
N GLU A 103 -7.54 0.94 -16.95
CA GLU A 103 -6.26 1.29 -16.32
C GLU A 103 -6.11 2.80 -16.06
N VAL A 104 -7.08 3.61 -16.52
CA VAL A 104 -7.09 5.06 -16.36
C VAL A 104 -8.26 5.53 -15.49
N PRO A 105 -8.16 6.70 -14.82
CA PRO A 105 -9.28 7.28 -14.07
C PRO A 105 -10.53 7.51 -14.93
N MET A 106 -11.70 7.38 -14.30
CA MET A 106 -12.98 7.65 -14.98
C MET A 106 -13.20 9.15 -15.16
N LEU A 107 -13.81 9.54 -16.29
CA LEU A 107 -14.16 10.93 -16.58
C LEU A 107 -15.58 11.31 -16.13
N CYS A 108 -16.26 10.39 -15.44
CA CYS A 108 -17.55 10.58 -14.79
C CYS A 108 -17.57 9.83 -13.45
N PRO A 109 -18.51 10.14 -12.55
CA PRO A 109 -18.71 9.35 -11.34
C PRO A 109 -18.86 7.85 -11.66
N PRO A 110 -18.20 6.95 -10.91
CA PRO A 110 -18.31 5.51 -11.13
C PRO A 110 -19.74 4.98 -10.93
N LEU A 111 -20.02 3.81 -11.50
CA LEU A 111 -21.24 3.07 -11.13
C LEU A 111 -21.17 2.68 -9.65
N PRO A 112 -22.24 2.93 -8.86
CA PRO A 112 -22.33 2.41 -7.51
C PRO A 112 -22.16 0.89 -7.50
N TRP A 113 -21.45 0.39 -6.49
CA TRP A 113 -21.38 -1.04 -6.25
C TRP A 113 -22.75 -1.54 -5.76
N THR A 114 -23.41 -2.41 -6.52
CA THR A 114 -24.68 -3.06 -6.12
C THR A 114 -24.48 -4.51 -5.69
N SER A 115 -23.43 -5.16 -6.21
CA SER A 115 -23.12 -6.56 -5.94
C SER A 115 -21.61 -6.82 -6.08
N PRO A 116 -21.12 -8.03 -5.75
CA PRO A 116 -19.72 -8.41 -5.98
C PRO A 116 -19.23 -8.35 -7.43
N HIS A 117 -20.15 -8.23 -8.40
CA HIS A 117 -19.89 -8.28 -9.84
C HIS A 117 -20.41 -7.05 -10.60
N SER A 118 -21.03 -6.08 -9.92
CA SER A 118 -21.62 -4.88 -10.53
C SER A 118 -21.21 -3.62 -9.76
N GLY A 119 -20.45 -2.76 -10.43
CA GLY A 119 -19.92 -1.50 -9.89
C GLY A 119 -18.62 -1.07 -10.57
N ALA A 120 -18.08 0.09 -10.15
CA ALA A 120 -16.89 0.72 -10.71
C ALA A 120 -17.06 1.26 -12.15
N PHE A 121 -16.52 0.58 -13.17
CA PHE A 121 -16.55 1.10 -14.54
C PHE A 121 -17.93 0.90 -15.20
N LEU A 122 -18.23 1.70 -16.24
CA LEU A 122 -19.53 1.68 -16.91
C LEU A 122 -19.82 0.35 -17.64
N LEU A 123 -18.79 -0.22 -18.28
CA LEU A 123 -18.92 -1.38 -19.16
C LEU A 123 -17.93 -2.50 -18.81
N SER A 124 -16.70 -2.15 -18.42
CA SER A 124 -15.67 -3.13 -18.09
C SER A 124 -15.99 -3.82 -16.75
N PRO A 125 -16.15 -5.15 -16.72
CA PRO A 125 -16.45 -5.85 -15.49
C PRO A 125 -15.29 -5.71 -14.49
N THR A 126 -15.63 -5.42 -13.24
CA THR A 126 -14.66 -5.24 -12.16
C THR A 126 -14.97 -6.16 -11.01
N LYS A 127 -13.98 -6.90 -10.52
CA LYS A 127 -14.14 -7.71 -9.31
C LYS A 127 -14.14 -6.80 -8.08
N LEU A 128 -15.12 -7.00 -7.20
CA LEU A 128 -15.15 -6.36 -5.88
C LEU A 128 -13.88 -6.66 -5.08
N MET A 129 -13.48 -7.95 -5.04
CA MET A 129 -12.24 -8.38 -4.41
C MET A 129 -11.16 -8.74 -5.43
N ARG A 130 -10.00 -8.10 -5.32
CA ARG A 130 -8.78 -8.42 -6.06
C ARG A 130 -8.34 -9.84 -5.70
N SER A 131 -8.41 -10.73 -6.68
CA SER A 131 -7.88 -12.07 -6.60
C SER A 131 -7.09 -12.40 -7.86
N VAL A 132 -6.14 -13.33 -7.72
CA VAL A 132 -5.45 -13.89 -8.89
C VAL A 132 -6.51 -14.60 -9.76
N GLU A 133 -6.36 -14.50 -11.08
CA GLU A 133 -7.24 -15.20 -12.02
C GLU A 133 -7.34 -16.70 -11.69
N GLY A 134 -8.57 -17.22 -11.65
CA GLY A 134 -8.87 -18.60 -11.27
C GLY A 134 -9.19 -18.83 -9.79
N THR A 135 -9.01 -17.86 -8.89
CA THR A 135 -9.47 -17.96 -7.50
C THR A 135 -10.98 -17.69 -7.42
N MET A 136 -11.78 -18.74 -7.18
CA MET A 136 -13.25 -18.68 -7.13
C MET A 136 -13.85 -18.75 -5.72
N GLN A 137 -13.12 -19.26 -4.72
CA GLN A 137 -13.72 -19.54 -3.40
C GLN A 137 -14.18 -18.25 -2.71
N HIS A 138 -13.39 -17.19 -2.79
CA HIS A 138 -13.76 -15.91 -2.22
C HIS A 138 -14.97 -15.30 -2.91
N GLN A 139 -14.99 -15.31 -4.25
CA GLN A 139 -16.12 -14.80 -5.02
C GLN A 139 -17.42 -15.54 -4.66
N ARG A 140 -17.39 -16.87 -4.60
CA ARG A 140 -18.54 -17.69 -4.18
C ARG A 140 -19.00 -17.36 -2.76
N LEU A 141 -18.05 -17.11 -1.85
CA LEU A 141 -18.36 -16.77 -0.47
C LEU A 141 -19.12 -15.43 -0.38
N LEU A 142 -18.70 -14.44 -1.17
CA LEU A 142 -19.40 -13.15 -1.30
C LEU A 142 -20.80 -13.32 -1.90
N GLU A 143 -20.94 -14.12 -2.96
CA GLU A 143 -22.23 -14.40 -3.60
C GLU A 143 -23.18 -15.21 -2.71
N SER A 144 -22.66 -16.05 -1.83
CA SER A 144 -23.47 -16.90 -0.94
C SER A 144 -23.94 -16.21 0.35
N CYS A 145 -23.32 -15.10 0.73
CA CYS A 145 -23.70 -14.40 1.95
C CYS A 145 -24.98 -13.57 1.73
N PRO A 146 -25.77 -13.28 2.78
CA PRO A 146 -26.92 -12.40 2.65
C PRO A 146 -26.51 -11.06 2.00
N PRO A 147 -27.21 -10.56 0.96
CA PRO A 147 -26.80 -9.33 0.26
C PRO A 147 -26.62 -8.13 1.19
N THR A 148 -27.47 -8.05 2.23
CA THR A 148 -27.41 -7.01 3.26
C THR A 148 -26.10 -6.97 4.04
N ASN A 149 -25.38 -8.09 4.14
CA ASN A 149 -24.09 -8.16 4.82
C ASN A 149 -23.00 -7.38 4.08
N LEU A 150 -23.15 -7.16 2.76
CA LEU A 150 -22.16 -6.45 1.96
C LEU A 150 -22.47 -4.95 1.82
N HIS A 151 -23.67 -4.49 2.19
CA HIS A 151 -24.10 -3.11 1.98
C HIS A 151 -23.08 -2.08 2.50
N GLY A 152 -22.55 -2.28 3.72
CA GLY A 152 -21.55 -1.36 4.29
C GLY A 152 -20.29 -1.25 3.45
N ALA A 153 -19.79 -2.37 2.91
CA ALA A 153 -18.60 -2.39 2.06
C ALA A 153 -18.87 -1.79 0.67
N LEU A 154 -20.00 -2.14 0.06
CA LEU A 154 -20.42 -1.64 -1.25
C LEU A 154 -20.63 -0.12 -1.21
N ASP A 155 -21.31 0.39 -0.17
CA ASP A 155 -21.56 1.82 0.03
C ASP A 155 -20.25 2.57 0.31
N ALA A 156 -19.34 2.00 1.11
CA ALA A 156 -18.04 2.62 1.38
C ALA A 156 -17.14 2.70 0.12
N LEU A 157 -17.06 1.63 -0.68
CA LEU A 157 -16.30 1.65 -1.94
C LEU A 157 -16.91 2.62 -2.96
N THR A 158 -18.23 2.70 -3.02
CA THR A 158 -18.95 3.68 -3.85
C THR A 158 -18.61 5.11 -3.42
N GLN A 159 -18.59 5.39 -2.12
CA GLN A 159 -18.21 6.70 -1.60
C GLN A 159 -16.77 7.07 -1.94
N LEU A 160 -15.82 6.15 -1.73
CA LEU A 160 -14.41 6.37 -2.09
C LEU A 160 -14.26 6.64 -3.60
N GLY A 161 -15.02 5.91 -4.43
CA GLY A 161 -15.07 6.09 -5.88
C GLY A 161 -15.68 7.42 -6.33
N ASN A 162 -16.64 7.95 -5.58
CA ASN A 162 -17.34 9.19 -5.89
C ASN A 162 -16.56 10.46 -5.54
N CYS A 163 -15.41 10.33 -4.89
CA CYS A 163 -14.51 11.47 -4.70
C CYS A 163 -13.97 11.96 -6.05
N ALA A 164 -14.30 13.22 -6.38
CA ALA A 164 -13.86 13.89 -7.59
C ALA A 164 -12.47 14.51 -7.37
N TRP A 165 -11.55 14.21 -8.28
CA TRP A 165 -10.16 14.66 -8.25
C TRP A 165 -9.85 15.58 -9.43
N ARG A 166 -8.86 16.45 -9.25
CA ARG A 166 -8.21 17.21 -10.32
C ARG A 166 -6.70 17.23 -10.13
N VAL A 167 -5.99 17.61 -11.18
CA VAL A 167 -4.52 17.71 -11.13
C VAL A 167 -4.08 19.08 -10.62
N ASN A 168 -3.12 19.11 -9.70
CA ASN A 168 -2.43 20.35 -9.32
C ASN A 168 -1.46 20.77 -10.45
N GLY A 169 -1.91 21.72 -11.27
CA GLY A 169 -1.16 22.16 -12.45
C GLY A 169 0.21 22.78 -12.13
N ARG A 170 0.32 23.54 -11.03
CA ARG A 170 1.57 24.20 -10.63
C ARG A 170 2.65 23.19 -10.27
N VAL A 171 2.28 22.15 -9.51
CA VAL A 171 3.19 21.04 -9.17
C VAL A 171 3.55 20.26 -10.43
N LEU A 172 2.57 19.95 -11.29
CA LEU A 172 2.82 19.22 -12.54
C LEU A 172 3.84 19.93 -13.43
N ASP A 173 3.74 21.25 -13.59
CA ASP A 173 4.68 22.03 -14.40
C ASP A 173 6.12 21.90 -13.90
N LEU A 174 6.34 22.06 -12.59
CA LEU A 174 7.67 21.92 -11.98
C LEU A 174 8.24 20.50 -12.16
N VAL A 175 7.39 19.49 -11.92
CA VAL A 175 7.79 18.09 -12.07
C VAL A 175 8.14 17.77 -13.53
N LEU A 176 7.36 18.27 -14.50
CA LEU A 176 7.64 18.07 -15.92
C LEU A 176 8.91 18.78 -16.36
N THR A 177 9.19 19.99 -15.87
CA THR A 177 10.47 20.69 -16.11
C THR A 177 11.63 19.84 -15.65
N LEU A 178 11.62 19.39 -14.39
CA LEU A 178 12.67 18.52 -13.85
C LEU A 178 12.77 17.20 -14.61
N PHE A 179 11.64 16.58 -14.94
CA PHE A 179 11.60 15.31 -15.64
C PHE A 179 12.20 15.44 -17.04
N ASN A 180 11.83 16.45 -17.82
CA ASN A 180 12.32 16.65 -19.18
C ASN A 180 13.80 17.07 -19.24
N GLU A 181 14.34 17.64 -18.17
CA GLU A 181 15.76 17.90 -17.99
C GLU A 181 16.49 16.64 -17.47
N LYS A 182 17.29 16.76 -16.40
CA LYS A 182 18.12 15.67 -15.85
C LYS A 182 17.42 14.82 -14.80
N GLY A 183 16.14 15.07 -14.52
CA GLY A 183 15.45 14.55 -13.34
C GLY A 183 16.01 15.14 -12.04
N CYS A 184 15.45 14.68 -10.92
CA CYS A 184 15.91 15.02 -9.59
C CYS A 184 15.64 13.82 -8.64
N PRO A 185 16.53 12.81 -8.61
CA PRO A 185 16.32 11.61 -7.81
C PRO A 185 16.14 11.88 -6.31
N ARG A 186 16.74 12.97 -5.80
CA ARG A 186 16.55 13.44 -4.41
C ARG A 186 15.08 13.75 -4.11
N LEU A 187 14.37 14.31 -5.08
CA LEU A 187 12.93 14.64 -4.99
C LEU A 187 12.07 13.54 -5.64
N GLY A 188 12.60 12.34 -5.87
CA GLY A 188 11.83 11.24 -6.47
C GLY A 188 11.44 11.45 -7.94
N VAL A 189 12.05 12.41 -8.65
CA VAL A 189 11.88 12.57 -10.11
C VAL A 189 12.98 11.76 -10.81
N PRO A 190 12.68 10.62 -11.47
CA PRO A 190 13.72 9.74 -11.99
C PRO A 190 14.55 10.40 -13.09
N ALA A 191 15.86 10.20 -13.08
CA ALA A 191 16.76 10.73 -14.10
C ALA A 191 16.69 9.94 -15.42
N PRO A 192 16.96 10.57 -16.58
CA PRO A 192 17.03 9.88 -17.87
C PRO A 192 18.25 8.95 -17.95
N ALA A 193 18.27 8.07 -18.96
CA ALA A 193 19.35 7.10 -19.18
C ALA A 193 20.73 7.76 -19.43
N SER A 194 20.76 9.03 -19.86
CA SER A 194 22.00 9.81 -20.03
C SER A 194 22.77 10.00 -18.73
N GLU A 195 22.08 10.02 -17.58
CA GLU A 195 22.66 10.18 -16.24
C GLU A 195 23.05 8.84 -15.57
N ALA A 196 22.86 7.71 -16.27
CA ALA A 196 23.20 6.41 -15.72
C ALA A 196 24.72 6.24 -15.51
N PRO A 197 25.15 5.60 -14.41
CA PRO A 197 26.58 5.43 -14.13
C PRO A 197 27.26 4.60 -15.22
N ARG A 198 28.42 5.08 -15.67
CA ARG A 198 29.27 4.39 -16.65
C ARG A 198 30.55 3.89 -15.96
N PRO A 199 31.06 2.71 -16.34
CA PRO A 199 32.36 2.27 -15.86
C PRO A 199 33.45 3.24 -16.37
N PRO A 200 34.48 3.54 -15.55
CA PRO A 200 35.58 4.41 -15.98
C PRO A 200 36.41 3.81 -17.11
N GLU A 201 36.48 2.47 -17.20
CA GLU A 201 37.18 1.73 -18.26
C GLU A 201 36.21 0.76 -18.96
N ASN A 202 36.04 0.90 -20.28
CA ASN A 202 35.17 0.02 -21.06
C ASN A 202 35.84 -1.32 -21.44
N ARG A 203 37.18 -1.37 -21.46
CA ARG A 203 37.96 -2.58 -21.78
C ARG A 203 39.28 -2.55 -21.01
N LEU A 204 39.64 -3.70 -20.43
CA LEU A 204 40.96 -3.90 -19.82
C LEU A 204 42.01 -4.21 -20.91
N PRO A 205 43.29 -3.85 -20.69
CA PRO A 205 44.39 -4.25 -21.58
C PRO A 205 44.50 -5.77 -21.73
N ALA A 206 45.01 -6.22 -22.87
CA ALA A 206 45.34 -7.62 -23.13
C ALA A 206 46.51 -8.04 -22.21
N GLY A 207 46.18 -8.59 -21.03
CA GLY A 207 47.14 -8.94 -19.98
C GLY A 207 46.67 -8.67 -18.56
N ALA A 208 45.51 -8.03 -18.37
CA ALA A 208 45.00 -7.74 -17.02
C ALA A 208 44.80 -9.01 -16.17
N SER A 209 45.12 -8.88 -14.87
CA SER A 209 45.03 -9.97 -13.91
C SER A 209 43.59 -10.51 -13.76
N PRO A 210 43.41 -11.78 -13.36
CA PRO A 210 42.09 -12.34 -13.08
C PRO A 210 41.27 -11.51 -12.07
N GLU A 211 41.92 -10.96 -11.04
CA GLU A 211 41.31 -10.15 -9.99
C GLU A 211 40.78 -8.83 -10.57
N ARG A 212 41.58 -8.16 -11.41
CA ARG A 212 41.18 -6.92 -12.07
C ARG A 212 40.02 -7.15 -13.04
N LYS A 213 40.02 -8.28 -13.76
CA LYS A 213 38.89 -8.70 -14.62
C LYS A 213 37.62 -8.97 -13.80
N ALA A 214 37.74 -9.65 -12.66
CA ALA A 214 36.62 -9.91 -11.77
C ALA A 214 36.06 -8.60 -11.17
N GLU A 215 36.94 -7.67 -10.79
CA GLU A 215 36.55 -6.36 -10.27
C GLU A 215 35.81 -5.53 -11.32
N LEU A 216 36.32 -5.43 -12.55
CA LEU A 216 35.61 -4.75 -13.63
C LEU A 216 34.24 -5.40 -13.92
N ARG A 217 34.15 -6.75 -13.91
CA ARG A 217 32.85 -7.44 -14.09
C ARG A 217 31.86 -7.07 -12.97
N ARG A 218 32.30 -7.01 -11.71
CA ARG A 218 31.46 -6.57 -10.58
C ARG A 218 30.99 -5.14 -10.76
N GLN A 219 31.88 -4.24 -11.17
CA GLN A 219 31.56 -2.84 -11.43
C GLN A 219 30.58 -2.68 -12.58
N LEU A 220 30.79 -3.38 -13.71
CA LEU A 220 29.86 -3.41 -14.84
C LEU A 220 28.49 -3.95 -14.42
N ALA A 221 28.44 -5.04 -13.67
CA ALA A 221 27.19 -5.60 -13.16
C ALA A 221 26.44 -4.61 -12.26
N ARG A 222 27.16 -3.85 -11.42
CA ARG A 222 26.60 -2.78 -10.59
C ARG A 222 26.05 -1.62 -11.44
N CYS A 223 26.81 -1.13 -12.42
CA CYS A 223 26.36 -0.06 -13.32
C CYS A 223 25.10 -0.48 -14.10
N LEU A 224 25.10 -1.70 -14.67
CA LEU A 224 23.94 -2.25 -15.37
C LEU A 224 22.73 -2.46 -14.46
N LYS A 225 22.94 -2.85 -13.20
CA LYS A 225 21.85 -2.95 -12.21
C LYS A 225 21.21 -1.58 -11.97
N VAL A 226 22.03 -0.55 -11.70
CA VAL A 226 21.55 0.81 -11.47
C VAL A 226 20.84 1.36 -12.71
N ALA A 227 21.41 1.20 -13.90
CA ALA A 227 20.79 1.66 -15.15
C ALA A 227 19.41 1.02 -15.40
N ARG A 228 19.26 -0.28 -15.10
CA ARG A 228 17.96 -0.97 -15.21
C ARG A 228 16.95 -0.45 -14.17
N GLU A 229 17.37 -0.25 -12.93
CA GLU A 229 16.52 0.30 -11.87
C GLU A 229 16.07 1.73 -12.22
N MET A 230 16.97 2.57 -12.75
CA MET A 230 16.66 3.91 -13.25
C MET A 230 15.64 3.86 -14.39
N HIS A 231 15.83 2.99 -15.37
CA HIS A 231 14.90 2.82 -16.48
C HIS A 231 13.50 2.41 -15.98
N SER A 232 13.40 1.44 -15.07
CA SER A 232 12.11 1.02 -14.50
C SER A 232 11.39 2.18 -13.80
N LEU A 233 12.09 2.94 -12.96
CA LEU A 233 11.51 4.10 -12.28
C LEU A 233 11.09 5.21 -13.27
N ARG A 234 11.92 5.46 -14.29
CA ARG A 234 11.66 6.47 -15.31
C ARG A 234 10.42 6.14 -16.14
N THR A 235 10.24 4.87 -16.53
CA THR A 235 9.07 4.42 -17.30
C THR A 235 7.80 4.49 -16.45
N ASP A 236 7.84 4.07 -15.19
CA ASP A 236 6.70 4.22 -14.26
C ASP A 236 6.28 5.69 -14.09
N ALA A 237 7.26 6.58 -13.89
CA ALA A 237 7.00 8.02 -13.82
C ALA A 237 6.48 8.60 -15.14
N LEU A 238 6.99 8.14 -16.29
CA LEU A 238 6.50 8.57 -17.61
C LEU A 238 5.00 8.29 -17.76
N TYR A 239 4.55 7.08 -17.40
CA TYR A 239 3.14 6.70 -17.53
C TYR A 239 2.26 7.58 -16.64
N ARG A 240 2.69 7.78 -15.39
CA ARG A 240 1.99 8.61 -14.41
C ARG A 240 1.90 10.07 -14.86
N LEU A 241 3.01 10.66 -15.29
CA LEU A 241 3.08 12.07 -15.70
C LEU A 241 2.33 12.32 -17.01
N SER A 242 2.37 11.38 -17.95
CA SER A 242 1.55 11.45 -19.18
C SER A 242 0.06 11.43 -18.87
N LEU A 243 -0.41 10.59 -17.93
CA LEU A 243 -1.80 10.59 -17.50
C LEU A 243 -2.18 11.86 -16.73
N ALA A 244 -1.32 12.34 -15.83
CA ALA A 244 -1.54 13.62 -15.14
C ALA A 244 -1.62 14.79 -16.15
N GLN A 245 -0.77 14.80 -17.18
CA GLN A 245 -0.82 15.78 -18.24
C GLN A 245 -2.10 15.67 -19.08
N HIS A 246 -2.55 14.46 -19.39
CA HIS A 246 -3.81 14.23 -20.11
C HIS A 246 -5.03 14.71 -19.30
N LEU A 247 -5.00 14.55 -17.97
CA LEU A 247 -6.07 14.91 -17.05
C LEU A 247 -5.97 16.34 -16.49
N ARG A 248 -4.96 17.12 -16.90
CA ARG A 248 -4.63 18.46 -16.34
C ARG A 248 -5.83 19.39 -16.17
N HIS A 249 -6.74 19.40 -17.15
CA HIS A 249 -7.90 20.28 -17.19
C HIS A 249 -9.24 19.52 -17.04
N ARG A 250 -9.19 18.31 -16.47
CA ARG A 250 -10.36 17.45 -16.31
C ARG A 250 -10.59 17.12 -14.85
N VAL A 251 -11.86 17.00 -14.49
CA VAL A 251 -12.26 16.30 -13.27
C VAL A 251 -12.32 14.81 -13.58
N PHE A 252 -11.85 13.99 -12.66
CA PHE A 252 -11.85 12.54 -12.81
C PHE A 252 -12.13 11.84 -11.47
N TRP A 253 -12.47 10.56 -11.56
CA TRP A 253 -12.83 9.72 -10.43
C TRP A 253 -12.01 8.45 -10.42
N LEU A 254 -11.75 7.96 -9.21
CA LEU A 254 -10.94 6.78 -8.97
C LEU A 254 -11.85 5.68 -8.39
N PRO A 255 -12.50 4.83 -9.21
CA PRO A 255 -13.27 3.71 -8.68
C PRO A 255 -12.39 2.84 -7.79
N HIS A 256 -12.95 2.36 -6.67
CA HIS A 256 -12.22 1.52 -5.72
C HIS A 256 -12.74 0.08 -5.75
N ASN A 257 -11.84 -0.85 -5.47
CA ASN A 257 -12.12 -2.23 -5.12
C ASN A 257 -11.38 -2.56 -3.81
N MET A 258 -11.39 -3.83 -3.39
CA MET A 258 -10.73 -4.27 -2.16
C MET A 258 -9.89 -5.53 -2.35
N ASP A 259 -8.92 -5.79 -1.47
CA ASP A 259 -8.25 -7.10 -1.41
C ASP A 259 -9.05 -8.11 -0.59
N PHE A 260 -8.57 -9.35 -0.52
CA PHE A 260 -9.24 -10.42 0.23
C PHE A 260 -9.37 -10.16 1.74
N ARG A 261 -8.71 -9.13 2.29
CA ARG A 261 -8.76 -8.76 3.72
C ARG A 261 -9.73 -7.61 3.95
N GLY A 262 -10.28 -7.01 2.89
CA GLY A 262 -11.17 -5.85 2.93
C GLY A 262 -10.48 -4.53 2.56
N ARG A 263 -9.14 -4.45 2.58
CA ARG A 263 -8.43 -3.18 2.34
C ARG A 263 -8.73 -2.66 0.94
N THR A 264 -9.00 -1.36 0.85
CA THR A 264 -9.45 -0.72 -0.38
C THR A 264 -8.29 -0.17 -1.21
N TYR A 265 -8.45 -0.19 -2.54
CA TYR A 265 -7.47 0.29 -3.50
C TYR A 265 -8.17 0.88 -4.74
N PRO A 266 -7.69 2.00 -5.31
CA PRO A 266 -8.13 2.48 -6.62
C PRO A 266 -7.90 1.44 -7.71
N CYS A 267 -8.89 1.20 -8.57
CA CYS A 267 -8.76 0.31 -9.72
C CYS A 267 -7.67 0.77 -10.71
N PRO A 268 -7.60 2.06 -11.11
CA PRO A 268 -6.55 2.56 -12.01
C PRO A 268 -5.16 2.53 -11.33
N PRO A 269 -4.18 1.75 -11.85
CA PRO A 269 -2.93 1.50 -11.14
C PRO A 269 -1.88 2.60 -11.29
N HIS A 270 -1.90 3.36 -12.39
CA HIS A 270 -0.78 4.23 -12.77
C HIS A 270 -0.77 5.59 -12.06
N PHE A 271 -1.94 6.24 -11.95
CA PHE A 271 -2.08 7.57 -11.36
C PHE A 271 -3.25 7.60 -10.36
N ASN A 272 -2.91 7.59 -9.07
CA ASN A 272 -3.86 7.58 -7.95
C ASN A 272 -3.19 8.07 -6.65
N HIS A 273 -3.99 8.34 -5.62
CA HIS A 273 -3.56 8.91 -4.33
C HIS A 273 -2.86 7.91 -3.39
N LEU A 274 -2.84 6.61 -3.71
CA LEU A 274 -2.05 5.60 -2.96
C LEU A 274 -0.57 5.60 -3.36
N GLY A 275 -0.20 6.35 -4.40
CA GLY A 275 1.17 6.45 -4.91
C GLY A 275 2.16 7.15 -3.98
N SER A 276 3.33 7.47 -4.52
CA SER A 276 4.41 8.21 -3.83
C SER A 276 4.02 9.65 -3.50
N ASP A 277 4.84 10.34 -2.70
CA ASP A 277 4.77 11.79 -2.44
C ASP A 277 4.41 12.61 -3.69
N LEU A 278 5.20 12.43 -4.77
CA LEU A 278 4.96 13.08 -6.06
C LEU A 278 3.57 12.77 -6.63
N ALA A 279 3.12 11.51 -6.58
CA ALA A 279 1.81 11.14 -7.09
C ALA A 279 0.67 11.81 -6.29
N ARG A 280 0.83 11.92 -4.97
CA ARG A 280 -0.13 12.55 -4.06
C ARG A 280 -0.17 14.07 -4.23
N ALA A 281 0.99 14.71 -4.37
CA ALA A 281 1.11 16.16 -4.57
C ALA A 281 0.51 16.64 -5.89
N LEU A 282 0.41 15.76 -6.89
CA LEU A 282 -0.26 16.04 -8.15
C LEU A 282 -1.79 16.01 -8.05
N LEU A 283 -2.36 15.54 -6.94
CA LEU A 283 -3.79 15.30 -6.78
C LEU A 283 -4.38 16.23 -5.71
N GLU A 284 -5.50 16.88 -6.05
CA GLU A 284 -6.30 17.66 -5.13
C GLU A 284 -7.80 17.42 -5.39
N PHE A 285 -8.65 17.73 -4.41
CA PHE A 285 -10.09 17.54 -4.58
C PHE A 285 -10.61 18.50 -5.65
N ALA A 286 -11.41 17.98 -6.59
CA ALA A 286 -12.01 18.83 -7.61
C ALA A 286 -13.03 19.80 -7.01
N HIS A 287 -13.79 19.34 -6.02
CA HIS A 287 -14.69 20.19 -5.24
C HIS A 287 -13.92 20.78 -4.05
N GLY A 288 -13.89 22.10 -3.97
CA GLY A 288 -13.28 22.81 -2.85
C GLY A 288 -14.29 23.09 -1.74
N ARG A 289 -13.78 23.45 -0.56
CA ARG A 289 -14.58 23.82 0.61
C ARG A 289 -14.00 25.08 1.27
N PRO A 290 -14.82 26.07 1.66
CA PRO A 290 -14.35 27.22 2.43
C PRO A 290 -13.62 26.77 3.70
N LEU A 291 -12.47 27.37 4.01
CA LEU A 291 -11.65 26.98 5.17
C LEU A 291 -12.39 27.13 6.51
N GLY A 292 -13.27 28.11 6.62
CA GLY A 292 -13.91 28.46 7.88
C GLY A 292 -12.89 28.93 8.93
N PRO A 293 -13.27 28.93 10.22
CA PRO A 293 -12.46 29.54 11.27
C PRO A 293 -11.16 28.78 11.60
N HIS A 294 -11.08 27.49 11.29
CA HIS A 294 -9.95 26.63 11.68
C HIS A 294 -9.24 25.95 10.50
N GLY A 295 -9.73 26.10 9.27
CA GLY A 295 -9.15 25.41 8.11
C GLY A 295 -7.72 25.85 7.82
N LEU A 296 -7.40 27.14 7.99
CA LEU A 296 -6.04 27.64 7.81
C LEU A 296 -5.07 27.03 8.84
N ASP A 297 -5.50 26.89 10.09
CA ASP A 297 -4.68 26.27 11.14
C ASP A 297 -4.42 24.79 10.83
N TRP A 298 -5.43 24.07 10.34
CA TRP A 298 -5.26 22.68 9.90
C TRP A 298 -4.32 22.55 8.70
N LEU A 299 -4.34 23.47 7.74
CA LEU A 299 -3.35 23.50 6.65
C LEU A 299 -1.93 23.71 7.19
N LYS A 300 -1.74 24.65 8.12
CA LYS A 300 -0.44 24.91 8.75
C LYS A 300 0.09 23.71 9.54
N ILE A 301 -0.76 23.10 10.38
CA ILE A 301 -0.42 21.88 11.12
C ILE A 301 -0.05 20.75 10.14
N HIS A 302 -0.85 20.59 9.07
CA HIS A 302 -0.60 19.59 8.06
C HIS A 302 0.75 19.80 7.35
N LEU A 303 1.09 21.04 6.97
CA LEU A 303 2.39 21.35 6.40
C LEU A 303 3.53 20.93 7.36
N VAL A 304 3.42 21.25 8.64
CA VAL A 304 4.44 20.85 9.62
C VAL A 304 4.54 19.33 9.73
N ASN A 305 3.42 18.61 9.70
CA ASN A 305 3.44 17.14 9.66
C ASN A 305 4.22 16.61 8.44
N LEU A 306 4.01 17.21 7.26
CA LEU A 306 4.71 16.82 6.02
C LEU A 306 6.22 17.11 6.06
N THR A 307 6.66 18.14 6.79
CA THR A 307 8.11 18.38 6.99
C THR A 307 8.78 17.27 7.77
N GLY A 308 8.01 16.55 8.59
CA GLY A 308 8.53 15.55 9.51
C GLY A 308 9.23 16.15 10.75
N LEU A 309 9.26 17.48 10.87
CA LEU A 309 9.72 18.20 12.05
C LEU A 309 8.64 18.20 13.13
N LYS A 310 9.01 18.49 14.39
CA LYS A 310 8.06 18.68 15.50
C LYS A 310 7.11 17.48 15.75
N LYS A 311 7.51 16.25 15.38
CA LYS A 311 6.72 15.02 15.57
C LYS A 311 6.34 14.74 17.03
N HIS A 312 7.17 15.18 17.97
CA HIS A 312 6.96 15.00 19.42
C HIS A 312 6.21 16.16 20.08
N GLU A 313 5.90 17.20 19.31
CA GLU A 313 5.31 18.43 19.83
C GLU A 313 3.78 18.41 19.69
N SER A 314 3.14 19.26 20.47
CA SER A 314 1.69 19.44 20.45
C SER A 314 1.21 20.08 19.15
N LEU A 315 -0.09 19.94 18.84
CA LEU A 315 -0.69 20.60 17.67
C LEU A 315 -0.52 22.13 17.72
N GLN A 316 -0.59 22.73 18.90
CA GLN A 316 -0.38 24.17 19.10
C GLN A 316 1.07 24.58 18.82
N ALA A 317 2.05 23.78 19.27
CA ALA A 317 3.45 24.04 18.98
C ALA A 317 3.79 23.85 17.49
N ARG A 318 3.11 22.90 16.81
CA ARG A 318 3.22 22.76 15.34
C ARG A 318 2.64 24.00 14.62
N LEU A 319 1.48 24.48 15.05
CA LEU A 319 0.88 25.69 14.49
C LEU A 319 1.81 26.92 14.68
N ALA A 320 2.32 27.14 15.89
CA ALA A 320 3.25 28.22 16.19
C ALA A 320 4.53 28.13 15.32
N PHE A 321 5.08 26.93 15.14
CA PHE A 321 6.23 26.72 14.27
C PHE A 321 5.91 27.04 12.80
N ALA A 322 4.71 26.74 12.32
CA ALA A 322 4.30 27.14 10.96
C ALA A 322 4.25 28.66 10.82
N ASP A 323 3.75 29.38 11.83
CA ASP A 323 3.70 30.84 11.85
C ASP A 323 5.11 31.46 11.86
N GLU A 324 6.03 30.90 12.63
CA GLU A 324 7.45 31.30 12.62
C GLU A 324 8.10 31.11 11.24
N MET A 325 7.71 30.05 10.52
CA MET A 325 8.28 29.70 9.21
C MET A 325 7.54 30.36 8.04
N MET A 326 6.57 31.25 8.28
CA MET A 326 5.69 31.79 7.22
C MET A 326 6.46 32.41 6.05
N GLU A 327 7.58 33.09 6.29
CA GLU A 327 8.42 33.63 5.22
C GLU A 327 8.95 32.53 4.29
N LYS A 328 9.46 31.42 4.85
CA LYS A 328 9.95 30.27 4.08
C LYS A 328 8.83 29.54 3.35
N ILE A 329 7.64 29.51 3.94
CA ILE A 329 6.43 28.94 3.33
C ILE A 329 6.06 29.73 2.08
N LEU A 330 6.00 31.06 2.19
CA LEU A 330 5.68 31.95 1.08
C LEU A 330 6.77 31.94 0.00
N ASP A 331 8.05 31.97 0.39
CA ASP A 331 9.19 31.83 -0.55
C ASP A 331 9.13 30.50 -1.32
N SER A 332 8.87 29.39 -0.63
CA SER A 332 8.71 28.07 -1.26
C SER A 332 7.55 28.05 -2.25
N ALA A 333 6.44 28.74 -1.94
CA ALA A 333 5.28 28.83 -2.82
C ALA A 333 5.50 29.72 -4.06
N ASP A 334 6.25 30.81 -3.92
CA ASP A 334 6.45 31.82 -4.97
C ASP A 334 7.62 31.49 -5.88
N GLN A 335 8.74 31.01 -5.31
CA GLN A 335 9.97 30.72 -6.02
C GLN A 335 10.50 29.30 -5.73
N PRO A 336 9.74 28.22 -6.03
CA PRO A 336 10.07 26.85 -5.62
C PRO A 336 11.48 26.38 -6.00
N MET A 337 12.00 26.84 -7.14
CA MET A 337 13.29 26.43 -7.70
C MET A 337 14.39 27.49 -7.60
N MET A 338 14.05 28.73 -7.23
CA MET A 338 14.98 29.88 -7.26
C MET A 338 15.19 30.54 -5.88
N GLY A 339 14.25 30.37 -4.95
CA GLY A 339 14.31 30.88 -3.58
C GLY A 339 15.16 30.01 -2.64
N GLN A 340 14.77 29.98 -1.37
CA GLN A 340 15.47 29.26 -0.30
C GLN A 340 15.31 27.73 -0.38
N LYS A 341 14.32 27.24 -1.13
CA LYS A 341 14.08 25.79 -1.37
C LYS A 341 13.84 24.99 -0.10
N TRP A 342 13.32 25.62 0.95
CA TRP A 342 13.06 24.99 2.25
C TRP A 342 12.19 23.73 2.13
N TRP A 343 11.19 23.74 1.25
CA TRP A 343 10.33 22.58 1.00
C TRP A 343 11.10 21.31 0.57
N MET A 344 12.28 21.42 -0.04
CA MET A 344 13.11 20.28 -0.49
C MET A 344 13.78 19.53 0.67
N GLU A 345 13.69 20.06 1.90
CA GLU A 345 14.22 19.46 3.13
C GLU A 345 13.18 18.65 3.90
N ALA A 346 11.90 18.75 3.53
CA ALA A 346 10.81 18.02 4.14
C ALA A 346 10.90 16.49 3.90
N ASP A 347 10.30 15.72 4.81
CA ASP A 347 10.14 14.26 4.64
C ASP A 347 9.28 13.94 3.39
N GLU A 348 8.22 14.71 3.13
CA GLU A 348 7.32 14.59 1.96
C GLU A 348 7.34 15.91 1.13
N PRO A 349 8.40 16.13 0.32
CA PRO A 349 8.71 17.44 -0.24
C PRO A 349 7.68 17.97 -1.23
N TRP A 350 7.15 17.14 -2.14
CA TRP A 350 6.18 17.63 -3.12
C TRP A 350 4.84 17.98 -2.47
N GLN A 351 4.38 17.17 -1.53
CA GLN A 351 3.19 17.49 -0.76
C GLN A 351 3.39 18.76 0.08
N ALA A 352 4.58 18.95 0.68
CA ALA A 352 4.90 20.16 1.44
C ALA A 352 4.87 21.40 0.54
N LEU A 353 5.44 21.32 -0.66
CA LEU A 353 5.38 22.40 -1.65
C LEU A 353 3.93 22.74 -2.04
N ALA A 354 3.12 21.72 -2.34
CA ALA A 354 1.72 21.90 -2.69
C ALA A 354 0.93 22.55 -1.55
N CYS A 355 1.20 22.16 -0.30
CA CYS A 355 0.58 22.75 0.89
C CYS A 355 1.07 24.20 1.13
N CYS A 356 2.35 24.51 0.90
CA CYS A 356 2.86 25.89 0.92
C CYS A 356 2.11 26.77 -0.11
N MET A 357 1.88 26.25 -1.32
CA MET A 357 1.10 26.96 -2.36
C MET A 357 -0.34 27.20 -1.95
N GLU A 358 -0.97 26.25 -1.24
CA GLU A 358 -2.34 26.41 -0.73
C GLU A 358 -2.41 27.45 0.40
N ILE A 359 -1.49 27.38 1.37
CA ILE A 359 -1.40 28.36 2.47
C ILE A 359 -1.14 29.77 1.92
N ALA A 360 -0.23 29.91 0.96
CA ALA A 360 0.06 31.20 0.34
C ALA A 360 -1.17 31.80 -0.35
N GLN A 361 -2.00 31.00 -1.01
CA GLN A 361 -3.26 31.46 -1.61
C GLN A 361 -4.28 31.84 -0.54
N ALA A 362 -4.42 31.02 0.50
CA ALA A 362 -5.36 31.28 1.59
C ALA A 362 -5.04 32.57 2.36
N VAL A 363 -3.78 32.80 2.74
CA VAL A 363 -3.38 34.00 3.50
C VAL A 363 -3.40 35.29 2.68
N ARG A 364 -3.35 35.19 1.35
CA ARG A 364 -3.45 36.32 0.42
C ARG A 364 -4.88 36.61 -0.03
N ALA A 365 -5.83 35.73 0.30
CA ALA A 365 -7.23 35.97 0.04
C ALA A 365 -7.75 37.14 0.90
N PRO A 366 -8.77 37.90 0.44
CA PRO A 366 -9.34 39.00 1.22
C PRO A 366 -9.85 38.56 2.60
N ASP A 367 -10.41 37.36 2.67
CA ASP A 367 -10.81 36.67 3.89
C ASP A 367 -10.33 35.21 3.81
N PRO A 368 -9.30 34.83 4.59
CA PRO A 368 -8.81 33.45 4.62
C PRO A 368 -9.87 32.43 5.02
N THR A 369 -10.89 32.80 5.81
CA THR A 369 -11.93 31.87 6.24
C THR A 369 -12.91 31.53 5.11
N ALA A 370 -13.08 32.45 4.14
CA ALA A 370 -13.90 32.25 2.96
C ALA A 370 -13.13 31.63 1.78
N TYR A 371 -11.80 31.50 1.87
CA TYR A 371 -10.99 30.86 0.82
C TYR A 371 -11.44 29.42 0.60
N VAL A 372 -11.77 29.09 -0.65
CA VAL A 372 -12.21 27.75 -1.06
C VAL A 372 -10.99 26.87 -1.30
N SER A 373 -10.65 26.06 -0.31
CA SER A 373 -9.51 25.16 -0.37
C SER A 373 -9.87 23.83 -1.03
N HIS A 374 -8.96 23.34 -1.87
CA HIS A 374 -9.07 22.06 -2.57
C HIS A 374 -8.09 21.01 -2.02
N PHE A 375 -7.13 21.45 -1.20
CA PHE A 375 -6.05 20.63 -0.71
C PHE A 375 -6.54 19.61 0.35
N PRO A 376 -6.24 18.31 0.18
CA PRO A 376 -6.57 17.29 1.18
C PRO A 376 -5.67 17.42 2.41
N VAL A 377 -6.25 17.36 3.61
CA VAL A 377 -5.52 17.29 4.88
C VAL A 377 -5.61 15.88 5.44
N HIS A 378 -4.45 15.33 5.83
CA HIS A 378 -4.30 13.94 6.25
C HIS A 378 -4.24 13.82 7.77
N GLN A 379 -4.84 12.76 8.32
CA GLN A 379 -4.71 12.36 9.71
C GLN A 379 -4.33 10.87 9.77
N ASP A 380 -3.17 10.58 10.37
CA ASP A 380 -2.56 9.24 10.35
C ASP A 380 -2.72 8.52 11.69
N GLY A 381 -3.07 7.24 11.66
CA GLY A 381 -3.08 6.38 12.84
C GLY A 381 -1.69 6.15 13.42
N SER A 382 -1.53 6.30 14.74
CA SER A 382 -0.26 6.07 15.46
C SER A 382 0.10 4.58 15.54
N CYS A 383 0.63 4.01 14.45
CA CYS A 383 0.87 2.57 14.28
C CYS A 383 -0.43 1.76 14.42
N ASN A 384 -1.34 1.95 13.46
CA ASN A 384 -2.71 1.47 13.52
C ASN A 384 -2.86 -0.03 13.88
N GLY A 385 -2.00 -0.91 13.36
CA GLY A 385 -2.03 -2.33 13.75
C GLY A 385 -1.88 -2.57 15.26
N LEU A 386 -0.97 -1.84 15.93
CA LEU A 386 -0.84 -1.90 17.40
C LEU A 386 -2.03 -1.23 18.11
N GLN A 387 -2.64 -0.20 17.52
CA GLN A 387 -3.87 0.40 18.04
C GLN A 387 -5.00 -0.63 18.12
N HIS A 388 -5.22 -1.39 17.05
CA HIS A 388 -6.20 -2.46 17.04
C HIS A 388 -5.88 -3.57 18.06
N TYR A 389 -4.62 -3.98 18.19
CA TYR A 389 -4.25 -4.98 19.21
C TYR A 389 -4.44 -4.47 20.64
N ALA A 390 -4.05 -3.23 20.95
CA ALA A 390 -4.22 -2.62 22.26
C ALA A 390 -5.71 -2.52 22.63
N ALA A 391 -6.57 -2.19 21.65
CA ALA A 391 -8.02 -2.15 21.84
C ALA A 391 -8.64 -3.55 22.05
N LEU A 392 -8.26 -4.54 21.23
CA LEU A 392 -8.72 -5.93 21.39
C LEU A 392 -8.34 -6.51 22.75
N GLY A 393 -7.09 -6.25 23.18
CA GLY A 393 -6.55 -6.77 24.43
C GLY A 393 -6.86 -5.90 25.65
N ARG A 394 -7.45 -4.72 25.49
CA ARG A 394 -7.60 -3.69 26.54
C ARG A 394 -6.29 -3.47 27.33
N ASP A 395 -5.17 -3.43 26.61
CA ASP A 395 -3.83 -3.31 27.17
C ASP A 395 -3.48 -1.85 27.44
N SER A 396 -3.43 -1.44 28.71
CA SER A 396 -3.23 -0.04 29.11
C SER A 396 -1.85 0.52 28.72
N VAL A 397 -0.79 -0.28 28.79
CA VAL A 397 0.57 0.14 28.43
C VAL A 397 0.68 0.29 26.92
N GLY A 398 0.15 -0.70 26.20
CA GLY A 398 0.05 -0.63 24.74
C GLY A 398 -0.78 0.56 24.29
N ALA A 399 -1.96 0.77 24.89
CA ALA A 399 -2.87 1.87 24.58
C ALA A 399 -2.24 3.25 24.76
N ALA A 400 -1.48 3.46 25.84
CA ALA A 400 -0.72 4.69 26.04
C ALA A 400 0.35 4.87 24.94
N SER A 401 1.12 3.82 24.63
CA SER A 401 2.22 3.87 23.67
C SER A 401 1.80 4.22 22.23
N VAL A 402 0.53 3.99 21.88
CA VAL A 402 -0.03 4.22 20.53
C VAL A 402 -1.19 5.21 20.53
N ASN A 403 -1.21 6.12 21.52
CA ASN A 403 -2.13 7.26 21.59
C ASN A 403 -3.62 6.89 21.65
N LEU A 404 -3.99 5.74 22.21
CA LEU A 404 -5.39 5.47 22.58
C LEU A 404 -5.76 6.20 23.88
N THR A 405 -4.82 6.32 24.80
CA THR A 405 -4.96 7.11 26.03
C THR A 405 -4.71 8.59 25.70
N PRO A 406 -5.59 9.52 26.12
CA PRO A 406 -5.38 10.95 25.98
C PRO A 406 -4.06 11.41 26.61
N SER A 407 -3.38 12.32 25.93
CA SER A 407 -2.14 12.94 26.38
C SER A 407 -2.00 14.31 25.73
N ASP A 408 -1.31 15.23 26.41
CA ASP A 408 -1.01 16.57 25.90
C ASP A 408 0.04 16.54 24.78
N LEU A 409 0.90 15.51 24.77
CA LEU A 409 1.94 15.27 23.78
C LEU A 409 1.77 13.92 23.09
N PRO A 410 2.11 13.82 21.79
CA PRO A 410 2.05 12.56 21.06
C PRO A 410 3.07 11.55 21.60
N GLN A 411 2.59 10.35 21.91
CA GLN A 411 3.44 9.21 22.27
C GLN A 411 4.00 8.57 20.99
N ASP A 412 5.27 8.17 21.04
CA ASP A 412 5.96 7.60 19.90
C ASP A 412 6.53 6.22 20.22
N VAL A 413 5.74 5.18 19.93
CA VAL A 413 6.13 3.77 20.10
C VAL A 413 7.49 3.45 19.46
N TYR A 414 7.85 4.10 18.36
CA TYR A 414 9.12 3.81 17.67
C TYR A 414 10.32 4.32 18.48
N SER A 415 10.19 5.48 19.12
CA SER A 415 11.22 6.03 20.00
C SER A 415 11.31 5.24 21.30
N SER A 416 10.19 4.80 21.87
CA SER A 416 10.19 3.93 23.06
C SER A 416 10.87 2.59 22.79
N VAL A 417 10.59 1.96 21.64
CA VAL A 417 11.28 0.72 21.23
C VAL A 417 12.77 0.97 20.98
N ALA A 418 13.14 2.08 20.33
CA ALA A 418 14.55 2.41 20.11
C ALA A 418 15.30 2.59 21.43
N ALA A 419 14.70 3.27 22.41
CA ALA A 419 15.26 3.44 23.75
C ALA A 419 15.42 2.11 24.49
N GLN A 420 14.42 1.24 24.44
CA GLN A 420 14.51 -0.10 25.04
C GLN A 420 15.61 -0.95 24.40
N VAL A 421 15.73 -0.91 23.07
CA VAL A 421 16.80 -1.62 22.35
C VAL A 421 18.17 -1.06 22.72
N GLU A 422 18.31 0.23 22.96
CA GLU A 422 19.54 0.85 23.45
C GLU A 422 19.93 0.38 24.85
N VAL A 423 18.96 0.15 25.74
CA VAL A 423 19.20 -0.46 27.06
C VAL A 423 19.77 -1.88 26.90
N PHE A 424 19.14 -2.72 26.06
CA PHE A 424 19.64 -4.07 25.78
C PHE A 424 21.03 -4.06 25.14
N ARG A 425 21.28 -3.12 24.21
CA ARG A 425 22.59 -2.92 23.59
C ARG A 425 23.65 -2.60 24.62
N ARG A 426 23.37 -1.67 25.55
CA ARG A 426 24.33 -1.30 26.61
C ARG A 426 24.69 -2.50 27.50
N GLN A 427 23.68 -3.25 27.94
CA GLN A 427 23.89 -4.45 28.76
C GLN A 427 24.75 -5.51 28.04
N ASP A 428 24.45 -5.77 26.76
CA ASP A 428 25.23 -6.72 25.97
C ASP A 428 26.66 -6.19 25.69
N ALA A 429 26.83 -4.87 25.51
CA ALA A 429 28.14 -4.24 25.32
C ALA A 429 29.03 -4.35 26.58
N GLU A 430 28.45 -4.17 27.76
CA GLU A 430 29.11 -4.38 29.07
C GLU A 430 29.53 -5.83 29.27
N GLN A 431 28.78 -6.78 28.70
CA GLN A 431 29.13 -8.21 28.69
C GLN A 431 30.15 -8.60 27.59
N GLY A 432 30.71 -7.63 26.87
CA GLY A 432 31.74 -7.86 25.86
C GLY A 432 31.20 -8.28 24.49
N VAL A 433 29.91 -8.11 24.20
CA VAL A 433 29.35 -8.43 22.88
C VAL A 433 29.79 -7.37 21.86
N GLN A 434 30.74 -7.73 20.99
CA GLN A 434 31.36 -6.82 20.01
C GLN A 434 30.33 -6.05 19.15
N VAL A 435 29.31 -6.72 18.62
CA VAL A 435 28.30 -6.06 17.77
C VAL A 435 27.50 -5.00 18.53
N ALA A 436 27.30 -5.19 19.84
CA ALA A 436 26.58 -4.23 20.69
C ALA A 436 27.45 -3.00 20.99
N GLN A 437 28.77 -3.17 21.12
CA GLN A 437 29.72 -2.06 21.25
C GLN A 437 29.77 -1.22 19.97
N VAL A 438 29.87 -1.86 18.80
CA VAL A 438 29.88 -1.16 17.49
C VAL A 438 28.59 -0.39 17.21
N LEU A 439 27.46 -0.84 17.78
CA LEU A 439 26.15 -0.22 17.61
C LEU A 439 25.92 1.04 18.46
N GLU A 440 26.87 1.43 19.31
CA GLU A 440 26.74 2.63 20.13
C GLU A 440 26.50 3.88 19.28
N GLY A 441 25.46 4.65 19.61
CA GLY A 441 25.08 5.86 18.88
C GLY A 441 24.34 5.65 17.55
N PHE A 442 24.18 4.40 17.08
CA PHE A 442 23.50 4.11 15.81
C PHE A 442 22.04 3.67 15.94
N ILE A 443 21.56 3.42 17.16
CA ILE A 443 20.18 3.01 17.42
C ILE A 443 19.29 4.25 17.39
N SER A 444 18.48 4.37 16.35
CA SER A 444 17.58 5.51 16.16
C SER A 444 16.18 5.07 15.77
N ARG A 445 15.21 5.98 15.96
CA ARG A 445 13.83 5.82 15.50
C ARG A 445 13.77 5.37 14.04
N LYS A 446 14.56 5.99 13.15
CA LYS A 446 14.59 5.68 11.71
C LYS A 446 14.99 4.24 11.42
N VAL A 447 15.92 3.68 12.21
CA VAL A 447 16.41 2.30 12.05
C VAL A 447 15.33 1.28 12.42
N VAL A 448 14.57 1.50 13.49
CA VAL A 448 13.58 0.53 14.00
C VAL A 448 12.17 0.72 13.45
N LYS A 449 11.80 1.95 13.00
CA LYS A 449 10.43 2.34 12.61
C LYS A 449 9.77 1.33 11.67
N GLN A 450 10.43 0.97 10.57
CA GLN A 450 9.82 0.09 9.57
C GLN A 450 9.57 -1.31 10.13
N THR A 451 10.48 -1.84 10.94
CA THR A 451 10.32 -3.17 11.54
C THR A 451 9.21 -3.16 12.58
N VAL A 452 9.17 -2.18 13.48
CA VAL A 452 8.06 -2.04 14.45
C VAL A 452 6.71 -1.92 13.74
N MET A 453 6.61 -1.09 12.70
CA MET A 453 5.39 -0.89 11.92
C MET A 453 4.92 -2.16 11.20
N THR A 454 5.84 -3.04 10.78
CA THR A 454 5.50 -4.19 9.93
C THR A 454 5.43 -5.53 10.68
N VAL A 455 5.96 -5.62 11.90
CA VAL A 455 5.87 -6.84 12.73
C VAL A 455 4.42 -7.17 13.07
N VAL A 456 3.58 -6.17 13.37
CA VAL A 456 2.14 -6.37 13.58
C VAL A 456 1.42 -6.90 12.34
N TYR A 457 2.00 -6.68 11.15
CA TYR A 457 1.51 -7.18 9.87
C TYR A 457 2.24 -8.45 9.41
N GLY A 458 2.87 -9.18 10.34
CA GLY A 458 3.40 -10.52 10.10
C GLY A 458 4.83 -10.57 9.55
N VAL A 459 5.57 -9.46 9.60
CA VAL A 459 7.01 -9.51 9.28
C VAL A 459 7.75 -10.40 10.28
N THR A 460 8.53 -11.33 9.73
CA THR A 460 9.38 -12.24 10.52
C THR A 460 10.73 -11.59 10.81
N ARG A 461 11.52 -12.20 11.71
CA ARG A 461 12.92 -11.77 11.96
C ARG A 461 13.76 -11.67 10.69
N TYR A 462 13.53 -12.54 9.70
CA TYR A 462 14.23 -12.45 8.41
C TYR A 462 13.87 -11.18 7.64
N GLY A 463 12.58 -10.87 7.53
CA GLY A 463 12.10 -9.64 6.86
C GLY A 463 12.53 -8.39 7.61
N GLY A 464 12.41 -8.37 8.94
CA GLY A 464 12.86 -7.26 9.79
C GLY A 464 14.37 -7.02 9.68
N ARG A 465 15.18 -8.08 9.64
CA ARG A 465 16.63 -7.97 9.43
C ARG A 465 16.96 -7.25 8.13
N LEU A 466 16.29 -7.59 7.03
CA LEU A 466 16.48 -6.93 5.72
C LEU A 466 16.10 -5.45 5.75
N GLN A 467 15.04 -5.09 6.46
CA GLN A 467 14.62 -3.69 6.63
C GLN A 467 15.66 -2.89 7.42
N ILE A 468 16.13 -3.43 8.55
CA ILE A 468 17.17 -2.81 9.38
C ILE A 468 18.49 -2.72 8.60
N GLU A 469 18.89 -3.78 7.89
CA GLU A 469 20.06 -3.78 7.01
C GLU A 469 20.00 -2.63 6.01
N LYS A 470 18.85 -2.43 5.35
CA LYS A 470 18.66 -1.31 4.42
C LYS A 470 18.90 0.04 5.10
N ARG A 471 18.41 0.25 6.33
CA ARG A 471 18.61 1.49 7.08
C ARG A 471 20.08 1.68 7.50
N LEU A 472 20.75 0.63 7.97
CA LEU A 472 22.17 0.70 8.36
C LEU A 472 23.09 1.02 7.18
N ARG A 473 22.80 0.49 5.98
CA ARG A 473 23.55 0.80 4.75
C ARG A 473 23.44 2.25 4.30
N GLU A 474 22.41 2.98 4.74
CA GLU A 474 22.22 4.40 4.44
C GLU A 474 23.06 5.32 5.37
N ILE A 475 23.61 4.77 6.46
CA ILE A 475 24.41 5.51 7.44
C ILE A 475 25.88 5.44 7.02
N SER A 476 26.43 6.54 6.51
CA SER A 476 27.79 6.58 5.95
C SER A 476 28.91 6.36 6.97
N ASN A 477 28.69 6.75 8.23
CA ASN A 477 29.66 6.59 9.32
C ASN A 477 29.51 5.26 10.09
N PHE A 478 28.58 4.39 9.69
CA PHE A 478 28.43 3.06 10.30
C PHE A 478 29.42 2.06 9.67
N PRO A 479 30.15 1.24 10.47
CA PRO A 479 31.05 0.21 9.95
C PRO A 479 30.34 -0.83 9.06
N GLN A 480 30.58 -0.77 7.75
CA GLN A 480 29.80 -1.52 6.77
C GLN A 480 30.02 -3.04 6.83
N GLU A 481 31.16 -3.47 7.36
CA GLU A 481 31.50 -4.86 7.64
C GLU A 481 30.60 -5.49 8.73
N PHE A 482 30.07 -4.68 9.65
CA PHE A 482 29.20 -5.15 10.73
C PHE A 482 27.72 -5.17 10.37
N VAL A 483 27.31 -4.63 9.22
CA VAL A 483 25.88 -4.48 8.82
C VAL A 483 25.09 -5.77 8.97
N TRP A 484 25.63 -6.90 8.54
CA TRP A 484 24.93 -8.18 8.62
C TRP A 484 24.73 -8.62 10.08
N GLN A 485 25.78 -8.59 10.89
CA GLN A 485 25.74 -8.97 12.30
C GLN A 485 24.85 -8.02 13.10
N ALA A 486 24.99 -6.70 12.88
CA ALA A 486 24.22 -5.66 13.53
C ALA A 486 22.73 -5.75 13.20
N SER A 487 22.36 -5.97 11.94
CA SER A 487 20.96 -6.15 11.56
C SER A 487 20.33 -7.38 12.21
N HIS A 488 21.09 -8.47 12.37
CA HIS A 488 20.63 -9.69 13.04
C HIS A 488 20.46 -9.48 14.56
N TYR A 489 21.40 -8.77 15.18
CA TYR A 489 21.32 -8.38 16.58
C TYR A 489 20.10 -7.49 16.84
N LEU A 490 19.99 -6.38 16.11
CA LEU A 490 18.92 -5.39 16.28
C LEU A 490 17.53 -5.98 16.07
N VAL A 491 17.32 -6.81 15.03
CA VAL A 491 16.00 -7.42 14.83
C VAL A 491 15.60 -8.31 16.00
N ARG A 492 16.55 -9.01 16.63
CA ARG A 492 16.26 -9.81 17.82
C ARG A 492 15.82 -8.92 18.98
N GLN A 493 16.55 -7.84 19.23
CA GLN A 493 16.24 -6.92 20.32
C GLN A 493 14.94 -6.14 20.09
N VAL A 494 14.63 -5.73 18.85
CA VAL A 494 13.33 -5.10 18.52
C VAL A 494 12.18 -6.07 18.82
N PHE A 495 12.30 -7.34 18.44
CA PHE A 495 11.25 -8.33 18.76
C PHE A 495 11.12 -8.57 20.26
N ASN A 496 12.23 -8.61 21.00
CA ASN A 496 12.19 -8.77 22.46
C ASN A 496 11.52 -7.55 23.14
N SER A 497 11.88 -6.33 22.71
CA SER A 497 11.27 -5.09 23.20
C SER A 497 9.75 -5.07 22.96
N LEU A 498 9.30 -5.44 21.75
CA LEU A 498 7.86 -5.53 21.46
C LEU A 498 7.15 -6.60 22.31
N GLN A 499 7.83 -7.71 22.62
CA GLN A 499 7.27 -8.76 23.47
C GLN A 499 7.10 -8.33 24.92
N GLU A 500 8.01 -7.51 25.45
CA GLU A 500 7.92 -6.95 26.80
C GLU A 500 6.87 -5.85 26.89
N MET A 501 6.83 -4.94 25.89
CA MET A 501 5.92 -3.80 25.89
C MET A 501 4.45 -4.17 25.62
N PHE A 502 4.18 -5.24 24.88
CA PHE A 502 2.84 -5.57 24.37
C PHE A 502 2.43 -7.03 24.67
N SER A 503 2.39 -7.39 25.95
CA SER A 503 2.06 -8.76 26.39
C SER A 503 0.66 -9.23 25.96
N GLY A 504 -0.35 -8.35 26.03
CA GLY A 504 -1.72 -8.64 25.57
C GLY A 504 -1.79 -8.86 24.06
N THR A 505 -1.10 -8.01 23.29
CA THR A 505 -0.94 -8.17 21.83
C THR A 505 -0.34 -9.53 21.49
N ARG A 506 0.73 -9.92 22.18
CA ARG A 506 1.40 -11.21 21.98
C ARG A 506 0.47 -12.39 22.26
N ALA A 507 -0.32 -12.33 23.33
CA ALA A 507 -1.27 -13.38 23.68
C ALA A 507 -2.31 -13.57 22.56
N ILE A 508 -2.86 -12.47 22.02
CA ILE A 508 -3.82 -12.50 20.90
C ILE A 508 -3.16 -13.04 19.62
N GLN A 509 -1.96 -12.56 19.27
CA GLN A 509 -1.21 -13.05 18.11
C GLN A 509 -0.95 -14.55 18.20
N HIS A 510 -0.56 -15.04 19.36
CA HIS A 510 -0.33 -16.47 19.60
C HIS A 510 -1.63 -17.26 19.47
N TRP A 511 -2.72 -16.80 20.10
CA TRP A 511 -4.03 -17.43 20.03
C TRP A 511 -4.53 -17.55 18.57
N LEU A 512 -4.45 -16.46 17.79
CA LEU A 512 -4.79 -16.47 16.37
C LEU A 512 -3.88 -17.45 15.60
N ALA A 513 -2.57 -17.35 15.73
CA ALA A 513 -1.62 -18.17 14.98
C ALA A 513 -1.80 -19.68 15.26
N GLU A 514 -1.98 -20.06 16.52
CA GLU A 514 -2.19 -21.47 16.89
C GLU A 514 -3.58 -21.98 16.46
N SER A 515 -4.62 -21.16 16.55
CA SER A 515 -5.94 -21.48 16.00
C SER A 515 -5.87 -21.75 14.50
N ALA A 516 -5.24 -20.85 13.73
CA ALA A 516 -5.04 -21.02 12.29
C ALA A 516 -4.20 -22.27 11.95
N ARG A 517 -3.17 -22.56 12.76
CA ARG A 517 -2.38 -23.79 12.62
C ARG A 517 -3.28 -25.01 12.75
N LEU A 518 -4.06 -25.11 13.82
CA LEU A 518 -4.91 -26.26 14.08
C LEU A 518 -6.02 -26.41 13.04
N ILE A 519 -6.68 -25.32 12.62
CA ILE A 519 -7.65 -25.29 11.52
C ILE A 519 -7.02 -25.87 10.24
N ALA A 520 -5.86 -25.35 9.83
CA ALA A 520 -5.19 -25.83 8.62
C ALA A 520 -4.77 -27.31 8.68
N HIS A 521 -4.48 -27.86 9.87
CA HIS A 521 -4.21 -29.29 10.05
C HIS A 521 -5.45 -30.19 9.87
N THR A 522 -6.66 -29.63 9.96
CA THR A 522 -7.91 -30.33 9.60
C THR A 522 -8.13 -30.40 8.08
N GLY A 523 -7.31 -29.68 7.30
CA GLY A 523 -7.39 -29.61 5.85
C GLY A 523 -8.27 -28.48 5.32
N LEU A 524 -8.69 -27.55 6.16
CA LEU A 524 -9.53 -26.39 5.80
C LEU A 524 -8.72 -25.09 5.88
N ALA A 525 -9.02 -24.12 5.00
CA ALA A 525 -8.46 -22.78 5.09
C ALA A 525 -9.15 -21.98 6.20
N VAL A 526 -8.45 -20.98 6.75
CA VAL A 526 -9.03 -20.11 7.77
C VAL A 526 -10.02 -19.15 7.10
N GLU A 527 -11.23 -19.11 7.65
CA GLU A 527 -12.35 -18.26 7.25
C GLU A 527 -12.83 -17.48 8.48
N TRP A 528 -13.27 -16.24 8.31
CA TRP A 528 -13.95 -15.45 9.33
C TRP A 528 -14.87 -14.41 8.69
N VAL A 529 -15.70 -13.75 9.49
CA VAL A 529 -16.54 -12.64 9.04
C VAL A 529 -16.12 -11.39 9.81
N THR A 530 -15.94 -10.27 9.10
CA THR A 530 -15.62 -8.98 9.73
C THR A 530 -16.82 -8.46 10.54
N PRO A 531 -16.61 -7.52 11.48
CA PRO A 531 -17.72 -6.85 12.16
C PRO A 531 -18.68 -6.08 11.23
N LEU A 532 -18.30 -5.83 9.97
CA LEU A 532 -19.15 -5.26 8.92
C LEU A 532 -19.88 -6.31 8.06
N GLY A 533 -19.75 -7.61 8.37
CA GLY A 533 -20.44 -8.67 7.63
C GLY A 533 -19.69 -9.19 6.40
N ILE A 534 -18.53 -8.62 6.05
CA ILE A 534 -17.70 -9.08 4.93
C ILE A 534 -17.10 -10.45 5.29
N PRO A 535 -17.38 -11.52 4.52
CA PRO A 535 -16.74 -12.79 4.75
C PRO A 535 -15.33 -12.80 4.16
N ILE A 536 -14.38 -13.37 4.89
CA ILE A 536 -12.96 -13.37 4.55
C ILE A 536 -12.43 -14.81 4.56
N ILE A 537 -11.61 -15.13 3.57
CA ILE A 537 -10.88 -16.39 3.51
C ILE A 537 -9.41 -16.19 3.12
N GLN A 538 -8.52 -16.94 3.77
CA GLN A 538 -7.11 -16.98 3.40
C GLN A 538 -6.87 -17.88 2.17
N PRO A 539 -6.36 -17.35 1.04
CA PRO A 539 -6.21 -18.12 -0.21
C PRO A 539 -4.96 -19.02 -0.23
N TYR A 540 -4.38 -19.32 0.93
CA TYR A 540 -3.07 -19.96 1.02
C TYR A 540 -3.20 -21.48 0.93
N HIS A 541 -3.14 -21.99 -0.29
CA HIS A 541 -3.09 -23.42 -0.58
C HIS A 541 -1.71 -23.86 -1.07
N ARG A 542 -1.46 -25.17 -1.08
CA ARG A 542 -0.29 -25.73 -1.77
C ARG A 542 -0.51 -25.61 -3.27
N ASP A 543 0.51 -25.15 -3.99
CA ASP A 543 0.48 -25.04 -5.44
C ASP A 543 0.17 -26.41 -6.07
N SER A 544 -0.84 -26.47 -6.94
CA SER A 544 -0.95 -27.55 -7.91
C SER A 544 -0.45 -27.05 -9.26
N LYS A 545 0.36 -27.85 -9.93
CA LYS A 545 0.85 -27.54 -11.27
C LYS A 545 -0.12 -28.13 -12.27
N VAL A 546 -0.70 -27.28 -13.11
CA VAL A 546 -1.47 -27.71 -14.27
C VAL A 546 -0.59 -27.52 -15.49
N LEU A 547 -0.39 -28.60 -16.24
CA LEU A 547 0.36 -28.61 -17.49
C LEU A 547 -0.62 -28.55 -18.66
N ILE A 548 -0.51 -27.51 -19.48
CA ILE A 548 -1.22 -27.39 -20.76
C ILE A 548 -0.23 -27.65 -21.88
N ASN A 549 -0.37 -28.81 -22.53
CA ASN A 549 0.47 -29.23 -23.65
C ASN A 549 0.10 -28.54 -24.98
N GLY A 550 0.99 -28.62 -25.98
CA GLY A 550 0.77 -28.12 -27.35
C GLY A 550 1.37 -26.73 -27.64
N GLY A 551 1.20 -26.21 -28.86
CA GLY A 551 1.66 -24.86 -29.30
C GLY A 551 3.16 -24.56 -29.14
N ILE A 552 3.53 -23.28 -29.01
CA ILE A 552 4.93 -22.81 -28.85
C ILE A 552 5.66 -23.50 -27.70
N GLN A 553 4.98 -23.72 -26.57
CA GLN A 553 5.52 -24.43 -25.42
C GLN A 553 4.41 -25.07 -24.57
N SER A 554 4.75 -26.16 -23.88
CA SER A 554 3.91 -26.63 -22.77
C SER A 554 3.98 -25.63 -21.62
N LEU A 555 2.83 -25.06 -21.26
CA LEU A 555 2.73 -24.10 -20.18
C LEU A 555 2.42 -24.84 -18.88
N THR A 556 3.28 -24.69 -17.88
CA THR A 556 2.95 -25.07 -16.51
C THR A 556 2.55 -23.81 -15.76
N PHE A 557 1.29 -23.71 -15.35
CA PHE A 557 0.88 -22.69 -14.41
C PHE A 557 0.56 -23.33 -13.06
N SER A 558 0.85 -22.60 -11.99
CA SER A 558 0.40 -22.98 -10.65
C SER A 558 -1.07 -22.56 -10.55
N SER A 559 -1.97 -23.53 -10.46
CA SER A 559 -3.35 -23.28 -10.11
C SER A 559 -3.45 -23.27 -8.58
N THR A 560 -3.91 -22.16 -8.02
CA THR A 560 -4.37 -22.11 -6.62
C THR A 560 -5.87 -22.42 -6.59
N GLY A 561 -6.26 -23.55 -7.20
CA GLY A 561 -7.63 -24.05 -7.17
C GLY A 561 -8.05 -24.33 -5.73
N ASP A 562 -8.72 -23.36 -5.13
CA ASP A 562 -8.79 -23.14 -3.67
C ASP A 562 -9.44 -24.30 -2.89
N THR A 563 -10.47 -24.98 -3.42
CA THR A 563 -11.19 -26.00 -2.64
C THR A 563 -10.67 -27.43 -2.80
N SER A 564 -9.90 -27.74 -3.86
CA SER A 564 -9.38 -29.10 -4.09
C SER A 564 -7.97 -29.32 -3.53
N GLN A 565 -7.26 -28.23 -3.23
CA GLN A 565 -5.89 -28.27 -2.73
C GLN A 565 -5.85 -28.24 -1.20
N LYS A 566 -4.82 -28.87 -0.62
CA LYS A 566 -4.60 -28.79 0.83
C LYS A 566 -4.08 -27.39 1.21
N PRO A 567 -4.56 -26.81 2.32
CA PRO A 567 -4.06 -25.55 2.83
C PRO A 567 -2.54 -25.58 3.10
N ASN A 568 -1.88 -24.46 2.84
CA ASN A 568 -0.49 -24.25 3.26
C ASN A 568 -0.48 -23.82 4.73
N ILE A 569 -0.32 -24.81 5.62
CA ILE A 569 -0.36 -24.63 7.09
C ILE A 569 0.51 -23.46 7.56
N LEU A 570 1.75 -23.33 7.06
CA LEU A 570 2.66 -22.29 7.51
C LEU A 570 2.18 -20.88 7.10
N LYS A 571 1.69 -20.73 5.87
CA LYS A 571 1.15 -19.45 5.39
C LYS A 571 -0.18 -19.09 6.07
N GLN A 572 -1.05 -20.08 6.32
CA GLN A 572 -2.30 -19.89 7.07
C GLN A 572 -2.00 -19.39 8.50
N LYS A 573 -1.16 -20.13 9.24
CA LYS A 573 -0.70 -19.75 10.59
C LYS A 573 -0.10 -18.33 10.63
N ASN A 574 0.89 -18.06 9.79
CA ASN A 574 1.63 -16.80 9.86
C ASN A 574 0.82 -15.60 9.30
N GLY A 575 -0.12 -15.87 8.38
CA GLY A 575 -0.94 -14.83 7.76
C GLY A 575 -2.19 -14.49 8.54
N PHE A 576 -2.68 -15.34 9.46
CA PHE A 576 -3.98 -15.09 10.09
C PHE A 576 -3.98 -13.88 11.02
N PRO A 577 -3.04 -13.73 11.98
CA PRO A 577 -2.98 -12.53 12.80
C PRO A 577 -2.95 -11.21 11.99
N PRO A 578 -2.07 -11.04 10.99
CA PRO A 578 -2.03 -9.79 10.25
C PRO A 578 -3.23 -9.58 9.33
N ASN A 579 -3.76 -10.64 8.70
CA ASN A 579 -4.95 -10.50 7.85
C ASN A 579 -6.19 -10.16 8.68
N PHE A 580 -6.31 -10.70 9.89
CA PHE A 580 -7.39 -10.36 10.81
C PHE A 580 -7.33 -8.89 11.23
N ILE A 581 -6.16 -8.39 11.63
CA ILE A 581 -5.99 -6.96 11.95
C ILE A 581 -6.25 -6.08 10.74
N HIS A 582 -5.81 -6.47 9.54
CA HIS A 582 -6.16 -5.76 8.33
C HIS A 582 -7.67 -5.68 8.08
N SER A 583 -8.40 -6.74 8.39
CA SER A 583 -9.85 -6.71 8.25
C SER A 583 -10.53 -5.77 9.26
N LEU A 584 -9.92 -5.55 10.44
CA LEU A 584 -10.39 -4.56 11.41
C LEU A 584 -10.00 -3.13 11.02
N ASP A 585 -8.79 -2.91 10.48
CA ASP A 585 -8.37 -1.60 9.94
C ASP A 585 -9.32 -1.14 8.83
N SER A 586 -9.66 -2.06 7.93
CA SER A 586 -10.62 -1.82 6.86
C SER A 586 -12.02 -1.56 7.40
N SER A 587 -12.46 -2.31 8.42
CA SER A 587 -13.79 -2.11 9.02
C SER A 587 -13.89 -0.72 9.66
N HIS A 588 -12.85 -0.29 10.38
CA HIS A 588 -12.78 1.04 10.98
C HIS A 588 -12.78 2.16 9.93
N MET A 589 -12.01 2.01 8.87
CA MET A 589 -12.00 2.96 7.75
C MET A 589 -13.37 3.07 7.08
N MET A 590 -14.00 1.93 6.75
CA MET A 590 -15.32 1.92 6.11
C MET A 590 -16.41 2.53 7.00
N LEU A 591 -16.42 2.23 8.31
CA LEU A 591 -17.33 2.87 9.26
C LEU A 591 -17.12 4.38 9.31
N THR A 592 -15.87 4.82 9.34
CA THR A 592 -15.51 6.25 9.36
C THR A 592 -15.98 6.93 8.08
N ALA A 593 -15.73 6.33 6.91
CA ALA A 593 -16.19 6.84 5.61
C ALA A 593 -17.70 7.07 5.60
N LEU A 594 -18.48 6.03 5.92
CA LEU A 594 -19.95 6.06 5.88
C LEU A 594 -20.51 7.15 6.82
N HIS A 595 -19.96 7.29 8.03
CA HIS A 595 -20.44 8.29 8.98
C HIS A 595 -19.98 9.72 8.63
N CYS A 596 -18.80 9.88 8.02
CA CYS A 596 -18.37 11.15 7.43
C CYS A 596 -19.31 11.57 6.28
N TYR A 597 -19.73 10.62 5.43
CA TYR A 597 -20.67 10.90 4.34
C TYR A 597 -22.01 11.44 4.86
N ARG A 598 -22.55 10.83 5.92
CA ARG A 598 -23.79 11.29 6.58
C ARG A 598 -23.68 12.73 7.10
N LYS A 599 -22.48 13.16 7.47
CA LYS A 599 -22.16 14.53 7.91
C LYS A 599 -21.78 15.46 6.75
N GLY A 600 -21.79 14.98 5.50
CA GLY A 600 -21.49 15.78 4.31
C GLY A 600 -20.00 16.08 4.11
N LEU A 601 -19.12 15.18 4.54
CA LEU A 601 -17.67 15.29 4.35
C LEU A 601 -17.24 14.56 3.08
N THR A 602 -16.28 15.12 2.35
CA THR A 602 -15.45 14.35 1.44
C THR A 602 -14.45 13.54 2.27
N PHE A 603 -14.41 12.23 2.04
CA PHE A 603 -13.50 11.32 2.75
C PHE A 603 -12.84 10.39 1.74
N VAL A 604 -11.52 10.30 1.82
CA VAL A 604 -10.74 9.25 1.16
C VAL A 604 -9.71 8.70 2.14
N SER A 605 -9.15 7.53 1.83
CA SER A 605 -8.17 6.89 2.70
C SER A 605 -7.00 6.33 1.91
N VAL A 606 -5.82 6.39 2.50
CA VAL A 606 -4.69 5.50 2.20
C VAL A 606 -4.56 4.55 3.39
N HIS A 607 -5.39 3.52 3.41
CA HIS A 607 -5.51 2.59 4.53
C HIS A 607 -5.79 3.31 5.86
N ASP A 608 -4.80 3.43 6.74
CA ASP A 608 -4.84 4.07 8.07
C ASP A 608 -4.52 5.57 8.06
N CYS A 609 -4.43 6.18 6.88
CA CYS A 609 -4.31 7.61 6.67
C CYS A 609 -5.63 8.15 6.11
N PHE A 610 -6.34 8.97 6.88
CA PHE A 610 -7.67 9.49 6.52
C PHE A 610 -7.59 10.94 6.04
N TRP A 611 -8.18 11.24 4.89
CA TRP A 611 -8.08 12.55 4.24
C TRP A 611 -9.46 13.19 4.10
N THR A 612 -9.52 14.49 4.35
CA THR A 612 -10.70 15.33 4.14
C THR A 612 -10.28 16.77 3.86
N HIS A 613 -11.22 17.68 3.63
CA HIS A 613 -10.92 19.12 3.51
C HIS A 613 -10.46 19.68 4.85
N ALA A 614 -9.58 20.69 4.84
CA ALA A 614 -9.07 21.33 6.06
C ALA A 614 -10.19 21.83 7.00
N ALA A 615 -11.32 22.27 6.44
CA ALA A 615 -12.49 22.73 7.19
C ALA A 615 -13.17 21.63 8.03
N ASP A 616 -12.97 20.36 7.68
CA ASP A 616 -13.71 19.22 8.19
C ASP A 616 -12.90 18.29 9.10
N VAL A 617 -11.59 18.54 9.26
CA VAL A 617 -10.66 17.65 9.98
C VAL A 617 -11.14 17.34 11.39
N THR A 618 -11.62 18.36 12.12
CA THR A 618 -12.15 18.18 13.48
C THR A 618 -13.34 17.20 13.51
N ILE A 619 -14.26 17.31 12.55
CA ILE A 619 -15.45 16.45 12.45
C ILE A 619 -15.03 15.02 12.05
N MET A 620 -14.14 14.89 11.08
CA MET A 620 -13.60 13.58 10.67
C MET A 620 -12.92 12.89 11.85
N ASN A 621 -12.10 13.61 12.61
CA ASN A 621 -11.39 13.08 13.77
C ASN A 621 -12.34 12.64 14.89
N GLN A 622 -13.43 13.38 15.12
CA GLN A 622 -14.48 12.96 16.04
C GLN A 622 -15.11 11.64 15.58
N VAL A 623 -15.54 11.56 14.31
CA VAL A 623 -16.14 10.35 13.73
C VAL A 623 -15.16 9.17 13.79
N CYS A 624 -13.90 9.38 13.44
CA CYS A 624 -12.85 8.37 13.48
C CYS A 624 -12.75 7.71 14.87
N ARG A 625 -12.68 8.52 15.94
CA ARG A 625 -12.62 8.02 17.33
C ARG A 625 -13.92 7.32 17.73
N GLU A 626 -15.07 7.91 17.42
CA GLU A 626 -16.38 7.32 17.71
C GLU A 626 -16.54 5.94 17.09
N GLN A 627 -16.18 5.79 15.81
CA GLN A 627 -16.30 4.53 15.09
C GLN A 627 -15.26 3.49 15.55
N PHE A 628 -14.05 3.91 15.94
CA PHE A 628 -13.08 3.00 16.55
C PHE A 628 -13.60 2.42 17.87
N VAL A 629 -14.18 3.27 18.72
CA VAL A 629 -14.77 2.86 20.00
C VAL A 629 -16.00 1.99 19.78
N CYS A 630 -16.86 2.32 18.81
CA CYS A 630 -18.02 1.51 18.46
C CYS A 630 -17.61 0.10 17.98
N LEU A 631 -16.60 0.03 17.11
CA LEU A 631 -16.05 -1.23 16.61
C LEU A 631 -15.52 -2.11 17.74
N HIS A 632 -14.58 -1.59 18.56
CA HIS A 632 -13.90 -2.38 19.60
C HIS A 632 -14.70 -2.53 20.90
N SER A 633 -15.87 -1.90 21.01
CA SER A 633 -16.84 -2.19 22.07
C SER A 633 -17.61 -3.49 21.82
N GLN A 634 -17.61 -4.00 20.58
CA GLN A 634 -18.14 -5.33 20.27
C GLN A 634 -17.20 -6.42 20.82
N PRO A 635 -17.72 -7.60 21.19
CA PRO A 635 -16.92 -8.70 21.70
C PRO A 635 -16.19 -9.46 20.58
N ILE A 636 -15.42 -8.75 19.74
CA ILE A 636 -14.83 -9.22 18.48
C ILE A 636 -14.12 -10.57 18.61
N LEU A 637 -13.26 -10.76 19.62
CA LEU A 637 -12.52 -12.03 19.80
C LEU A 637 -13.43 -13.19 20.22
N HIS A 638 -14.49 -12.91 20.98
CA HIS A 638 -15.48 -13.92 21.36
C HIS A 638 -16.40 -14.26 20.18
N ASP A 639 -16.81 -13.28 19.39
CA ASP A 639 -17.57 -13.51 18.15
C ASP A 639 -16.77 -14.33 17.14
N LEU A 640 -15.49 -13.98 16.96
CA LEU A 640 -14.57 -14.78 16.15
C LEU A 640 -14.44 -16.20 16.71
N SER A 641 -14.22 -16.37 18.01
CA SER A 641 -14.13 -17.71 18.64
C SER A 641 -15.38 -18.54 18.38
N ARG A 642 -16.58 -17.98 18.63
CA ARG A 642 -17.86 -18.65 18.37
C ARG A 642 -18.00 -19.05 16.90
N PHE A 643 -17.71 -18.12 15.98
CA PHE A 643 -17.73 -18.39 14.55
C PHE A 643 -16.80 -19.54 14.17
N LEU A 644 -15.55 -19.52 14.66
CA LEU A 644 -14.56 -20.56 14.35
C LEU A 644 -14.98 -21.92 14.92
N VAL A 645 -15.57 -21.96 16.11
CA VAL A 645 -16.09 -23.20 16.72
C VAL A 645 -17.23 -23.74 15.87
N GLU A 646 -18.22 -22.91 15.53
CA GLU A 646 -19.35 -23.32 14.70
C GLU A 646 -18.88 -23.82 13.32
N ARG A 647 -17.94 -23.10 12.70
CA ARG A 647 -17.48 -23.40 11.34
C ARG A 647 -16.58 -24.64 11.25
N PHE A 648 -15.71 -24.85 12.23
CA PHE A 648 -14.64 -25.85 12.14
C PHE A 648 -14.77 -27.03 13.11
N CYS A 649 -15.61 -26.91 14.15
CA CYS A 649 -15.83 -27.97 15.15
C CYS A 649 -17.20 -28.65 15.04
N SER A 650 -18.19 -28.05 14.36
CA SER A 650 -19.52 -28.63 14.17
C SER A 650 -19.56 -29.56 12.95
N GLY A 651 -19.58 -30.89 13.16
CA GLY A 651 -19.76 -31.87 12.10
C GLY A 651 -19.39 -33.30 12.51
N PRO A 652 -19.61 -34.32 11.65
CA PRO A 652 -19.36 -35.74 11.94
C PRO A 652 -17.87 -36.10 12.19
N ARG A 653 -16.96 -35.11 12.10
CA ARG A 653 -15.53 -35.22 12.43
C ARG A 653 -15.22 -34.84 13.90
N SER A 654 -16.24 -34.50 14.70
CA SER A 654 -16.12 -34.00 16.09
C SER A 654 -15.50 -35.00 17.09
N THR A 655 -15.48 -36.29 16.76
CA THR A 655 -14.86 -37.34 17.60
C THR A 655 -13.34 -37.47 17.44
N ASN A 656 -12.73 -36.66 16.56
CA ASN A 656 -11.28 -36.68 16.34
C ASN A 656 -10.55 -35.86 17.42
N VAL A 657 -9.53 -36.45 18.05
CA VAL A 657 -8.65 -35.79 19.05
C VAL A 657 -8.12 -34.43 18.58
N ARG A 658 -7.92 -34.25 17.28
CA ARG A 658 -7.48 -32.96 16.70
C ARG A 658 -8.54 -31.87 16.80
N VAL A 659 -9.82 -32.22 16.65
CA VAL A 659 -10.94 -31.29 16.76
C VAL A 659 -11.17 -30.90 18.22
N ALA A 660 -10.99 -31.81 19.17
CA ALA A 660 -11.00 -31.50 20.60
C ALA A 660 -9.91 -30.48 20.98
N ARG A 661 -8.66 -30.71 20.54
CA ARG A 661 -7.56 -29.73 20.76
C ARG A 661 -7.83 -28.38 20.11
N LEU A 662 -8.45 -28.37 18.92
CA LEU A 662 -8.87 -27.14 18.26
C LEU A 662 -9.93 -26.42 19.09
N LEU A 663 -10.96 -27.14 19.57
CA LEU A 663 -12.01 -26.59 20.40
C LEU A 663 -11.44 -25.93 21.68
N ASP A 664 -10.54 -26.61 22.39
CA ASP A 664 -9.87 -26.07 23.58
C ASP A 664 -9.08 -24.78 23.26
N MET A 665 -8.37 -24.77 22.12
CA MET A 665 -7.64 -23.58 21.66
C MET A 665 -8.58 -22.43 21.30
N LEU A 666 -9.71 -22.70 20.64
CA LEU A 666 -10.67 -21.66 20.24
C LEU A 666 -11.41 -21.07 21.44
N LEU A 667 -11.75 -21.91 22.44
CA LEU A 667 -12.43 -21.47 23.66
C LEU A 667 -11.51 -20.72 24.64
N SER A 668 -10.18 -20.90 24.54
CA SER A 668 -9.19 -20.18 25.37
C SER A 668 -8.88 -18.77 24.85
N VAL A 669 -9.93 -17.97 24.65
CA VAL A 669 -9.80 -16.57 24.22
C VAL A 669 -8.98 -15.78 25.27
N PRO A 670 -7.95 -15.01 24.86
CA PRO A 670 -7.14 -14.23 25.79
C PRO A 670 -7.98 -13.27 26.64
N LYS A 671 -7.68 -13.17 27.93
CA LYS A 671 -8.33 -12.23 28.84
C LYS A 671 -7.96 -10.79 28.48
N THR A 672 -8.93 -9.90 28.55
CA THR A 672 -8.72 -8.47 28.35
C THR A 672 -8.09 -7.83 29.59
N GLY A 673 -7.28 -6.80 29.38
CA GLY A 673 -6.76 -5.94 30.43
C GLY A 673 -7.77 -4.89 30.91
N THR A 674 -7.28 -3.80 31.48
CA THR A 674 -8.07 -2.79 32.20
C THR A 674 -8.27 -1.49 31.44
N PHE A 675 -7.75 -1.35 30.21
CA PHE A 675 -7.87 -0.11 29.45
C PHE A 675 -9.34 0.22 29.14
N ASN A 676 -9.77 1.43 29.51
CA ASN A 676 -11.09 1.94 29.18
C ASN A 676 -11.09 2.53 27.77
N LEU A 677 -11.74 1.85 26.83
CA LEU A 677 -11.81 2.24 25.42
C LEU A 677 -12.47 3.61 25.19
N GLU A 678 -13.36 4.07 26.07
CA GLU A 678 -14.00 5.39 25.95
C GLU A 678 -12.99 6.55 25.97
N GLN A 679 -11.81 6.33 26.56
CA GLN A 679 -10.74 7.33 26.57
C GLN A 679 -10.29 7.73 25.16
N VAL A 680 -10.43 6.85 24.16
CA VAL A 680 -10.05 7.13 22.76
C VAL A 680 -10.79 8.33 22.20
N LYS A 681 -12.05 8.57 22.62
CA LYS A 681 -12.85 9.73 22.16
C LYS A 681 -12.22 11.07 22.50
N HIS A 682 -11.38 11.11 23.53
CA HIS A 682 -10.69 12.30 24.01
C HIS A 682 -9.21 12.35 23.61
N SER A 683 -8.71 11.36 22.85
CA SER A 683 -7.30 11.28 22.50
C SER A 683 -6.97 12.08 21.24
N THR A 684 -6.35 13.25 21.40
CA THR A 684 -5.93 14.14 20.32
C THR A 684 -5.04 13.43 19.29
N TYR A 685 -4.02 12.69 19.73
CA TYR A 685 -3.00 12.08 18.86
C TYR A 685 -3.31 10.65 18.41
N PHE A 686 -4.53 10.15 18.65
CA PHE A 686 -4.97 8.84 18.14
C PHE A 686 -4.81 8.75 16.62
N PHE A 687 -5.33 9.76 15.91
CA PHE A 687 -5.11 10.07 14.50
C PHE A 687 -4.75 11.56 14.43
N SER A 688 -3.55 11.90 13.94
CA SER A 688 -3.04 13.30 13.95
C SER A 688 -2.05 13.63 12.84
#